data_AF-A0A939XSY6-F1
#
_entry.id   AF-A0A939XSY6-F1
#
_cell.length_a   1.000
_cell.length_b   1.000
_cell.length_c   1.000
_cell.angle_alpha   90.00
_cell.angle_beta   90.00
_cell.angle_gamma   90.00
#
_symmetry.space_group_name_H-M   'P 1'
#
loop_
_entity.id
_entity.type
_entity.pdbx_description
1 polymer ?
#
loop_
_entity_poly.entity_id
_entity_poly.type
_entity_poly.pdbx_seq_one_letter_code
_entity_poly.pdbx_strand_id
1 'polypeptide(L)'
;MLSAFAVAQNLPGVQSTINVNGKNRTIDVYAPSGMGENRPMVISAHGMGQDIAYQKKQSRWDQVADTAKFLVVYPQSDGSTWDLGGNGADIAFIKAIIKEMSSKYKIDLNRVYMSGFSMGGMLTYSVANNMADQIAACAPVSGYPIGDLTAKPSRPIPIIHTNGDADDVVHYEPWKGQFNGMYQEQQGAYAQASAWAKANGCDDTPVESVIDGAATRYVWKNGKCGVEVCLNKIYGKGHWPSNDKYHSVREIWRFISRFSLACGETNANGNGNGNGTQEAGPYNGSPASIPGKIEAEEYDFGGQGVAYSDEDSENRGEAFRNDGVDIYAAATGYSIGYNQEGEWLNYTVDVQETSKYTVSISAATDNATASFQLLIDGKAVTGDISAPNTGNFKDYQKVIVRTKEISEGQHTLQLKITSSWLDIDYLTFEKYESNGDDPYDENGCVIGKRDEVELASVFSTISLSNVNPKVKPTTNHNPIMTQRYGADPCAMVYGDSVYIYMTHDIYEYKNGSIKNNEYGTITEIVCLASADLVNWTDHGPMKVAGQGGISKASNSWAPTACHVTMNGKERFFLYFANGGNGIYVVAGDTPYGPWEDVKNGQGLITRSMPNCNVDWLFDPAVLVDDDGTGYIYFGGGVPQGRNADPGTARIAKLGKDFISIDGSAQSLNPPYLFEDAGINKIGKNYVYSYCTNWNTGGNNIGISNAVISTMISTDPMRGFTYDRKVFDNPSKWLGSNGNNHHSFFKFKDKWYICYHSQWIQNQIGVEGGYRCSHVDYANVDESAGKILGVDAGTTKGVDQVTSVDATKNIQAECFAWQNGVEVKYVGKSTNMAVSGKSGAWIGLCGVQAKGVNKFKARVSASCGGAIRISTGSANGPVLGYLNIEANSSFEEFSCDLASDISTPKDLFFTFSGELQFDSWNMYYEESTGTEPVEAVASLMVGPNPVKDVVTVSGLNEGDFVTITSTSGIVVKAFVAESDAAEVVVSDLATGVYFVSNGAKTVKLVKE
;
A
#
# COMPACT_ATOMS: atom_id res chain seq x y z
N MET A 1 29.14 -56.64 -24.03
CA MET A 1 27.91 -57.43 -23.79
C MET A 1 27.21 -56.83 -22.59
N LEU A 2 26.03 -56.24 -22.81
CA LEU A 2 25.15 -55.74 -21.76
C LEU A 2 24.58 -56.91 -20.95
N SER A 3 24.47 -56.75 -19.63
CA SER A 3 23.49 -57.49 -18.83
C SER A 3 22.72 -56.50 -17.97
N ALA A 4 21.42 -56.43 -18.23
CA ALA A 4 20.46 -55.53 -17.63
C ALA A 4 20.23 -55.82 -16.14
N PHE A 5 20.18 -54.78 -15.33
CA PHE A 5 19.31 -54.72 -14.17
C PHE A 5 18.20 -53.72 -14.50
N ALA A 6 17.00 -54.26 -14.69
CA ALA A 6 15.80 -53.50 -14.99
C ALA A 6 15.43 -52.61 -13.79
N VAL A 7 15.38 -51.30 -14.03
CA VAL A 7 14.60 -50.38 -13.20
C VAL A 7 13.14 -50.68 -13.51
N ALA A 8 12.43 -51.30 -12.57
CA ALA A 8 10.98 -51.36 -12.63
C ALA A 8 10.44 -49.94 -12.43
N GLN A 9 10.06 -49.28 -13.52
CA GLN A 9 9.14 -48.14 -13.45
C GLN A 9 7.81 -48.64 -12.89
N ASN A 10 7.39 -48.14 -11.73
CA ASN A 10 6.01 -48.30 -11.27
C ASN A 10 5.24 -47.00 -11.50
N LEU A 11 4.24 -47.10 -12.37
CA LEU A 11 3.24 -46.09 -12.73
C LEU A 11 2.27 -45.80 -11.56
N PRO A 12 1.55 -44.66 -11.57
CA PRO A 12 0.47 -44.40 -10.61
C PRO A 12 -0.71 -45.39 -10.79
N GLY A 13 -1.16 -46.00 -9.69
CA GLY A 13 -2.44 -46.71 -9.57
C GLY A 13 -2.47 -48.18 -10.02
N VAL A 14 -1.75 -49.08 -9.34
CA VAL A 14 -1.88 -50.53 -9.56
C VAL A 14 -2.84 -51.12 -8.53
N GLN A 15 -4.08 -51.36 -8.95
CA GLN A 15 -4.97 -52.24 -8.18
C GLN A 15 -4.36 -53.64 -8.10
N SER A 16 -4.25 -54.15 -6.88
CA SER A 16 -3.72 -55.49 -6.59
C SER A 16 -4.68 -56.27 -5.71
N THR A 17 -4.58 -57.59 -5.74
CA THR A 17 -5.37 -58.46 -4.89
C THR A 17 -4.49 -59.15 -3.86
N ILE A 18 -4.96 -59.20 -2.62
CA ILE A 18 -4.32 -59.96 -1.54
C ILE A 18 -5.25 -61.08 -1.09
N ASN A 19 -4.68 -62.25 -0.80
CA ASN A 19 -5.46 -63.39 -0.32
C ASN A 19 -5.63 -63.28 1.21
N VAL A 20 -6.88 -63.20 1.65
CA VAL A 20 -7.25 -63.16 3.07
C VAL A 20 -8.10 -64.39 3.35
N ASN A 21 -7.54 -65.36 4.09
CA ASN A 21 -8.22 -66.60 4.48
C ASN A 21 -8.87 -67.35 3.29
N GLY A 22 -8.17 -67.42 2.14
CA GLY A 22 -8.66 -68.09 0.93
C GLY A 22 -9.51 -67.22 0.00
N LYS A 23 -9.82 -65.97 0.38
CA LYS A 23 -10.56 -65.02 -0.47
C LYS A 23 -9.65 -63.91 -0.99
N ASN A 24 -9.70 -63.62 -2.29
CA ASN A 24 -8.98 -62.50 -2.88
C ASN A 24 -9.73 -61.19 -2.59
N ARG A 25 -9.04 -60.23 -1.97
CA ARG A 25 -9.54 -58.90 -1.62
C ARG A 25 -8.73 -57.84 -2.37
N THR A 26 -9.40 -56.83 -2.90
CA THR A 26 -8.77 -55.79 -3.75
C THR A 26 -8.29 -54.61 -2.93
N ILE A 27 -7.10 -54.11 -3.25
CA ILE A 27 -6.52 -52.87 -2.74
C ILE A 27 -5.97 -52.03 -3.89
N ASP A 28 -5.89 -50.71 -3.70
CA ASP A 28 -5.04 -49.83 -4.49
C ASP A 28 -3.98 -49.21 -3.58
N VAL A 29 -2.75 -49.14 -4.08
CA VAL A 29 -1.60 -48.70 -3.30
C VAL A 29 -0.97 -47.51 -4.01
N TYR A 30 -0.89 -46.40 -3.30
CA TYR A 30 -0.19 -45.20 -3.74
C TYR A 30 1.13 -45.07 -3.00
N ALA A 31 2.23 -45.23 -3.73
CA ALA A 31 3.59 -45.02 -3.24
C ALA A 31 4.18 -43.81 -3.97
N PRO A 32 4.40 -42.67 -3.30
CA PRO A 32 4.93 -41.47 -3.93
C PRO A 32 6.36 -41.69 -4.41
N SER A 33 6.76 -40.97 -5.48
CA SER A 33 8.14 -41.02 -5.97
C SER A 33 9.11 -40.57 -4.88
N GLY A 34 10.24 -41.28 -4.75
CA GLY A 34 11.28 -40.99 -3.77
C GLY A 34 10.94 -41.37 -2.32
N MET A 35 9.91 -42.20 -2.08
CA MET A 35 9.49 -42.56 -0.72
C MET A 35 10.61 -43.18 0.14
N GLY A 36 11.43 -44.08 -0.41
CA GLY A 36 12.42 -44.84 0.36
C GLY A 36 11.80 -45.93 1.26
N GLU A 37 12.64 -46.58 2.08
CA GLU A 37 12.24 -47.63 3.04
C GLU A 37 11.92 -47.03 4.43
N ASN A 38 11.33 -47.81 5.34
CA ASN A 38 10.99 -47.42 6.73
C ASN A 38 10.11 -46.17 6.84
N ARG A 39 9.19 -45.98 5.88
CA ARG A 39 8.23 -44.87 5.87
C ARG A 39 6.90 -45.26 6.51
N PRO A 40 6.14 -44.28 7.05
CA PRO A 40 4.80 -44.52 7.56
C PRO A 40 3.83 -45.06 6.49
N MET A 41 2.69 -45.60 6.95
CA MET A 41 1.59 -46.00 6.09
C MET A 41 0.25 -45.50 6.62
N VAL A 42 -0.60 -44.97 5.74
CA VAL A 42 -2.01 -44.65 6.02
C VAL A 42 -2.92 -45.59 5.24
N ILE A 43 -3.82 -46.28 5.94
CA ILE A 43 -4.90 -47.05 5.33
C ILE A 43 -6.15 -46.18 5.32
N SER A 44 -6.74 -45.95 4.15
CA SER A 44 -7.86 -45.03 3.94
C SER A 44 -9.11 -45.77 3.43
N ALA A 45 -10.07 -46.07 4.31
CA ALA A 45 -11.28 -46.85 4.01
C ALA A 45 -12.47 -46.00 3.54
N HIS A 46 -13.18 -46.50 2.52
CA HIS A 46 -14.35 -45.86 1.90
C HIS A 46 -15.64 -45.98 2.73
N GLY A 47 -16.66 -45.17 2.43
CA GLY A 47 -17.99 -45.24 3.04
C GLY A 47 -18.87 -46.38 2.50
N MET A 48 -20.06 -46.54 3.05
CA MET A 48 -21.02 -47.57 2.60
C MET A 48 -21.44 -47.30 1.15
N GLY A 49 -21.46 -48.34 0.32
CA GLY A 49 -21.84 -48.23 -1.09
C GLY A 49 -20.80 -47.58 -2.00
N GLN A 50 -19.63 -47.21 -1.47
CA GLN A 50 -18.54 -46.57 -2.20
C GLN A 50 -17.47 -47.58 -2.65
N ASP A 51 -16.52 -47.13 -3.45
CA ASP A 51 -15.37 -47.90 -3.92
C ASP A 51 -14.05 -47.15 -3.67
N ILE A 52 -12.94 -47.81 -4.01
CA ILE A 52 -11.59 -47.24 -3.94
C ILE A 52 -11.49 -45.89 -4.66
N ALA A 53 -11.99 -45.79 -5.90
CA ALA A 53 -11.85 -44.58 -6.71
C ALA A 53 -12.58 -43.39 -6.06
N TYR A 54 -13.76 -43.66 -5.48
CA TYR A 54 -14.52 -42.69 -4.72
C TYR A 54 -13.74 -42.21 -3.49
N GLN A 55 -13.12 -43.12 -2.73
CA GLN A 55 -12.31 -42.76 -1.57
C GLN A 55 -11.09 -41.93 -1.93
N LYS A 56 -10.38 -42.28 -3.02
CA LYS A 56 -9.23 -41.49 -3.49
C LYS A 56 -9.65 -40.07 -3.85
N LYS A 57 -10.77 -39.94 -4.57
CA LYS A 57 -11.31 -38.63 -4.95
C LYS A 57 -11.73 -37.79 -3.76
N GLN A 58 -12.34 -38.39 -2.73
CA GLN A 58 -12.86 -37.64 -1.58
C GLN A 58 -11.79 -37.26 -0.57
N SER A 59 -10.85 -38.18 -0.29
CA SER A 59 -9.82 -37.96 0.73
C SER A 59 -8.57 -37.28 0.17
N ARG A 60 -8.21 -37.54 -1.09
CA ARG A 60 -7.00 -36.99 -1.73
C ARG A 60 -5.72 -37.20 -0.91
N TRP A 61 -5.62 -38.31 -0.18
CA TRP A 61 -4.43 -38.67 0.59
C TRP A 61 -3.17 -38.71 -0.28
N ASP A 62 -3.31 -39.02 -1.57
CA ASP A 62 -2.23 -39.03 -2.56
C ASP A 62 -1.46 -37.69 -2.57
N GLN A 63 -2.15 -36.55 -2.47
CA GLN A 63 -1.53 -35.21 -2.46
C GLN A 63 -0.68 -34.97 -1.21
N VAL A 64 -1.15 -35.43 -0.05
CA VAL A 64 -0.39 -35.29 1.20
C VAL A 64 0.78 -36.28 1.24
N ALA A 65 0.59 -37.47 0.67
CA ALA A 65 1.64 -38.47 0.54
C ALA A 65 2.76 -38.03 -0.41
N ASP A 66 2.43 -37.33 -1.49
CA ASP A 66 3.44 -36.78 -2.42
C ASP A 66 4.40 -35.82 -1.72
N THR A 67 3.91 -35.02 -0.78
CA THR A 67 4.75 -34.11 0.02
C THR A 67 5.46 -34.84 1.15
N ALA A 68 4.73 -35.57 2.01
CA ALA A 68 5.28 -36.14 3.24
C ALA A 68 5.93 -37.53 3.08
N LYS A 69 5.89 -38.09 1.86
CA LYS A 69 6.55 -39.34 1.46
C LYS A 69 6.18 -40.53 2.36
N PHE A 70 4.90 -40.89 2.39
CA PHE A 70 4.39 -42.09 3.07
C PHE A 70 3.50 -42.93 2.15
N LEU A 71 3.28 -44.20 2.49
CA LEU A 71 2.48 -45.11 1.70
C LEU A 71 0.99 -44.91 1.99
N VAL A 72 0.14 -44.84 0.97
CA VAL A 72 -1.32 -44.85 1.14
C VAL A 72 -1.91 -46.13 0.57
N VAL A 73 -2.77 -46.80 1.34
CA VAL A 73 -3.50 -47.98 0.87
C VAL A 73 -5.00 -47.75 0.95
N TYR A 74 -5.69 -47.99 -0.17
CA TYR A 74 -7.14 -47.89 -0.29
C TYR A 74 -7.73 -49.30 -0.43
N PRO A 75 -8.32 -49.89 0.63
CA PRO A 75 -8.95 -51.20 0.55
C PRO A 75 -10.36 -51.13 -0.03
N GLN A 76 -10.75 -52.18 -0.77
CA GLN A 76 -12.13 -52.39 -1.22
C GLN A 76 -12.89 -53.31 -0.25
N SER A 77 -14.04 -52.85 0.24
CA SER A 77 -14.91 -53.66 1.09
C SER A 77 -15.54 -54.83 0.32
N ASP A 78 -16.00 -55.85 1.03
CA ASP A 78 -16.65 -57.01 0.45
C ASP A 78 -18.17 -56.84 0.49
N GLY A 79 -18.83 -56.74 -0.67
CA GLY A 79 -20.29 -56.55 -0.71
C GLY A 79 -20.76 -55.11 -0.42
N SER A 80 -19.89 -54.11 -0.61
CA SER A 80 -20.19 -52.65 -0.47
C SER A 80 -20.40 -52.14 0.97
N THR A 81 -20.20 -52.99 1.98
CA THR A 81 -20.19 -52.62 3.41
C THR A 81 -18.94 -53.17 4.09
N TRP A 82 -18.62 -52.64 5.28
CA TRP A 82 -17.57 -53.17 6.15
C TRP A 82 -18.16 -54.07 7.26
N ASP A 83 -17.41 -55.09 7.66
CA ASP A 83 -17.71 -55.97 8.80
C ASP A 83 -17.33 -55.29 10.13
N LEU A 84 -18.25 -54.49 10.68
CA LEU A 84 -18.02 -53.67 11.88
C LEU A 84 -18.22 -54.40 13.22
N GLY A 85 -18.72 -55.64 13.20
CA GLY A 85 -19.04 -56.41 14.41
C GLY A 85 -19.45 -57.87 14.16
N GLY A 86 -19.19 -58.41 12.97
CA GLY A 86 -19.45 -59.80 12.59
C GLY A 86 -18.26 -60.70 12.90
N ASN A 87 -17.76 -61.45 11.92
CA ASN A 87 -16.76 -62.50 12.16
C ASN A 87 -15.31 -62.00 12.15
N GLY A 88 -15.09 -60.68 12.01
CA GLY A 88 -13.78 -60.05 12.00
C GLY A 88 -13.08 -60.14 10.65
N ALA A 89 -13.83 -60.34 9.55
CA ALA A 89 -13.26 -60.50 8.22
C ALA A 89 -12.47 -59.27 7.76
N ASP A 90 -12.96 -58.06 8.06
CA ASP A 90 -12.28 -56.83 7.65
C ASP A 90 -11.13 -56.45 8.59
N ILE A 91 -11.19 -56.80 9.88
CA ILE A 91 -10.01 -56.73 10.76
C ILE A 91 -8.90 -57.67 10.25
N ALA A 92 -9.24 -58.89 9.84
CA ALA A 92 -8.28 -59.80 9.21
C ALA A 92 -7.74 -59.25 7.89
N PHE A 93 -8.55 -58.53 7.12
CA PHE A 93 -8.12 -57.87 5.88
C PHE A 93 -7.12 -56.73 6.16
N ILE A 94 -7.39 -55.84 7.12
CA ILE A 94 -6.45 -54.78 7.49
C ILE A 94 -5.10 -55.38 7.96
N LYS A 95 -5.13 -56.45 8.77
CA LYS A 95 -3.90 -57.17 9.17
C LYS A 95 -3.13 -57.73 7.98
N ALA A 96 -3.83 -58.30 7.00
CA ALA A 96 -3.21 -58.80 5.78
C ALA A 96 -2.58 -57.68 4.95
N ILE A 97 -3.20 -56.49 4.87
CA ILE A 97 -2.63 -55.31 4.21
C ILE A 97 -1.33 -54.89 4.87
N ILE A 98 -1.31 -54.74 6.20
CA ILE A 98 -0.10 -54.34 6.95
C ILE A 98 1.04 -55.32 6.68
N LYS A 99 0.76 -56.62 6.74
CA LYS A 99 1.73 -57.68 6.46
C LYS A 99 2.27 -57.61 5.03
N GLU A 100 1.39 -57.49 4.03
CA GLU A 100 1.77 -57.44 2.61
C GLU A 100 2.59 -56.19 2.31
N MET A 101 2.16 -55.02 2.79
CA MET A 101 2.86 -53.75 2.53
C MET A 101 4.21 -53.68 3.26
N SER A 102 4.31 -54.24 4.47
CA SER A 102 5.59 -54.37 5.17
C SER A 102 6.57 -55.24 4.38
N SER A 103 6.10 -56.36 3.80
CA SER A 103 6.94 -57.21 2.94
C SER A 103 7.35 -56.51 1.64
N LYS A 104 6.42 -55.79 0.99
CA LYS A 104 6.63 -55.23 -0.36
C LYS A 104 7.33 -53.87 -0.38
N TYR A 105 7.00 -53.00 0.56
CA TYR A 105 7.46 -51.61 0.62
C TYR A 105 8.32 -51.30 1.86
N LYS A 106 8.53 -52.28 2.75
CA LYS A 106 9.34 -52.13 3.96
C LYS A 106 8.90 -50.93 4.81
N ILE A 107 7.59 -50.79 4.99
CA ILE A 107 7.00 -49.73 5.82
C ILE A 107 7.40 -49.88 7.30
N ASP A 108 7.40 -48.76 8.00
CA ASP A 108 7.60 -48.71 9.44
C ASP A 108 6.35 -49.22 10.17
N LEU A 109 6.43 -50.41 10.74
CA LEU A 109 5.33 -51.04 11.48
C LEU A 109 4.95 -50.29 12.76
N ASN A 110 5.81 -49.42 13.28
CA ASN A 110 5.48 -48.56 14.42
C ASN A 110 4.68 -47.32 13.99
N ARG A 111 4.57 -47.02 12.69
CA ARG A 111 3.88 -45.86 12.13
C ARG A 111 2.86 -46.26 11.06
N VAL A 112 1.95 -47.15 11.46
CA VAL A 112 0.77 -47.51 10.67
C VAL A 112 -0.45 -46.78 11.21
N TYR A 113 -1.16 -46.08 10.35
CA TYR A 113 -2.32 -45.27 10.72
C TYR A 113 -3.57 -45.72 9.97
N MET A 114 -4.73 -45.52 10.60
CA MET A 114 -6.03 -45.84 10.01
C MET A 114 -6.88 -44.58 9.88
N SER A 115 -7.45 -44.35 8.71
CA SER A 115 -8.45 -43.30 8.46
C SER A 115 -9.57 -43.84 7.58
N GLY A 116 -10.74 -43.21 7.65
CA GLY A 116 -11.84 -43.58 6.77
C GLY A 116 -13.03 -42.62 6.89
N PHE A 117 -13.83 -42.60 5.84
CA PHE A 117 -15.01 -41.74 5.74
C PHE A 117 -16.31 -42.53 5.97
N SER A 118 -17.28 -41.96 6.70
CA SER A 118 -18.61 -42.56 6.91
C SER A 118 -18.50 -43.97 7.54
N MET A 119 -19.02 -45.01 6.87
CA MET A 119 -18.84 -46.40 7.34
C MET A 119 -17.36 -46.83 7.42
N GLY A 120 -16.45 -46.23 6.66
CA GLY A 120 -15.01 -46.39 6.82
C GLY A 120 -14.47 -45.70 8.07
N GLY A 121 -15.09 -44.60 8.52
CA GLY A 121 -14.83 -43.98 9.81
C GLY A 121 -15.33 -44.84 10.97
N MET A 122 -16.46 -45.53 10.80
CA MET A 122 -16.95 -46.55 11.74
C MET A 122 -15.98 -47.74 11.82
N LEU A 123 -15.44 -48.21 10.68
CA LEU A 123 -14.39 -49.22 10.64
C LEU A 123 -13.13 -48.73 11.35
N THR A 124 -12.76 -47.46 11.19
CA THR A 124 -11.59 -46.86 11.85
C THR A 124 -11.70 -46.94 13.38
N TYR A 125 -12.90 -46.72 13.94
CA TYR A 125 -13.16 -46.97 15.37
C TYR A 125 -13.11 -48.45 15.76
N SER A 126 -13.60 -49.36 14.91
CA SER A 126 -13.47 -50.81 15.14
C SER A 126 -12.01 -51.26 15.15
N VAL A 127 -11.19 -50.73 14.23
CA VAL A 127 -9.74 -50.94 14.16
C VAL A 127 -9.06 -50.38 15.41
N ALA A 128 -9.45 -49.19 15.88
CA ALA A 128 -8.92 -48.63 17.12
C ALA A 128 -9.14 -49.55 18.34
N ASN A 129 -10.29 -50.23 18.43
CA ASN A 129 -10.55 -51.18 19.52
C ASN A 129 -9.79 -52.52 19.35
N ASN A 130 -9.74 -53.06 18.14
CA ASN A 130 -9.29 -54.43 17.88
C ASN A 130 -7.81 -54.55 17.47
N MET A 131 -7.16 -53.44 17.15
CA MET A 131 -5.82 -53.41 16.58
C MET A 131 -4.95 -52.27 17.15
N ALA A 132 -5.24 -51.77 18.36
CA ALA A 132 -4.41 -50.73 18.98
C ALA A 132 -2.94 -51.16 19.14
N ASP A 133 -2.65 -52.45 19.22
CA ASP A 133 -1.30 -53.04 19.23
C ASP A 133 -0.54 -52.92 17.89
N GLN A 134 -1.24 -52.62 16.80
CA GLN A 134 -0.69 -52.58 15.43
C GLN A 134 -0.96 -51.26 14.70
N ILE A 135 -1.83 -50.40 15.23
CA ILE A 135 -2.14 -49.09 14.68
C ILE A 135 -1.69 -48.00 15.65
N ALA A 136 -0.83 -47.10 15.18
CA ALA A 136 -0.22 -46.03 15.95
C ALA A 136 -1.23 -44.95 16.34
N ALA A 137 -2.09 -44.53 15.40
CA ALA A 137 -3.15 -43.54 15.59
C ALA A 137 -4.30 -43.72 14.59
N CYS A 138 -5.50 -43.26 14.96
CA CYS A 138 -6.72 -43.39 14.16
C CYS A 138 -7.38 -42.04 13.85
N ALA A 139 -7.96 -41.92 12.65
CA ALA A 139 -8.56 -40.67 12.17
C ALA A 139 -9.90 -40.89 11.45
N PRO A 140 -11.00 -41.08 12.20
CA PRO A 140 -12.34 -41.19 11.63
C PRO A 140 -12.85 -39.85 11.07
N VAL A 141 -13.48 -39.90 9.90
CA VAL A 141 -14.13 -38.74 9.25
C VAL A 141 -15.62 -39.04 9.10
N SER A 142 -16.48 -38.19 9.68
CA SER A 142 -17.94 -38.36 9.66
C SER A 142 -18.38 -39.78 10.02
N GLY A 143 -17.85 -40.35 11.11
CA GLY A 143 -18.11 -41.74 11.51
C GLY A 143 -18.33 -41.87 13.01
N TYR A 144 -18.94 -42.97 13.46
CA TYR A 144 -19.18 -43.22 14.88
C TYR A 144 -19.07 -44.71 15.25
N PRO A 145 -18.82 -45.06 16.52
CA PRO A 145 -18.83 -46.46 16.96
C PRO A 145 -20.24 -47.07 16.88
N ILE A 146 -20.39 -48.26 16.27
CA ILE A 146 -21.64 -49.03 16.20
C ILE A 146 -21.56 -50.29 17.08
N GLY A 147 -22.59 -50.59 17.88
CA GLY A 147 -22.64 -51.81 18.71
C GLY A 147 -21.86 -51.70 20.04
N ASP A 148 -21.26 -52.78 20.53
CA ASP A 148 -20.40 -52.80 21.75
C ASP A 148 -18.97 -52.27 21.48
N LEU A 149 -18.83 -51.33 20.53
CA LEU A 149 -17.58 -50.65 20.23
C LEU A 149 -17.28 -49.49 21.20
N THR A 150 -17.80 -49.57 22.44
CA THR A 150 -17.40 -48.71 23.56
C THR A 150 -15.87 -48.74 23.65
N ALA A 151 -15.21 -47.57 23.74
CA ALA A 151 -13.76 -47.45 23.69
C ALA A 151 -13.06 -48.38 24.72
N LYS A 152 -12.48 -49.48 24.23
CA LYS A 152 -11.78 -50.52 24.99
C LYS A 152 -10.51 -50.97 24.23
N PRO A 153 -9.65 -50.05 23.77
CA PRO A 153 -8.45 -50.44 23.04
C PRO A 153 -7.47 -51.19 23.97
N SER A 154 -6.63 -52.07 23.41
CA SER A 154 -5.61 -52.81 24.18
C SER A 154 -4.52 -51.91 24.76
N ARG A 155 -4.36 -50.68 24.23
CA ARG A 155 -3.53 -49.59 24.75
C ARG A 155 -4.19 -48.23 24.48
N PRO A 156 -3.83 -47.15 25.19
CA PRO A 156 -4.23 -45.80 24.79
C PRO A 156 -3.81 -45.52 23.34
N ILE A 157 -4.71 -44.98 22.53
CA ILE A 157 -4.49 -44.75 21.10
C ILE A 157 -4.91 -43.31 20.71
N PRO A 158 -4.02 -42.50 20.11
CA PRO A 158 -4.34 -41.16 19.63
C PRO A 158 -5.46 -41.17 18.59
N ILE A 159 -6.40 -40.22 18.71
CA ILE A 159 -7.54 -40.09 17.79
C ILE A 159 -7.75 -38.65 17.35
N ILE A 160 -7.93 -38.43 16.05
CA ILE A 160 -8.44 -37.17 15.49
C ILE A 160 -9.73 -37.42 14.71
N HIS A 161 -10.86 -36.97 15.25
CA HIS A 161 -12.16 -37.04 14.58
C HIS A 161 -12.43 -35.70 13.88
N THR A 162 -12.74 -35.71 12.59
CA THR A 162 -13.29 -34.55 11.89
C THR A 162 -14.75 -34.80 11.49
N ASN A 163 -15.67 -33.90 11.83
CA ASN A 163 -17.08 -34.01 11.49
C ASN A 163 -17.66 -32.62 11.17
N GLY A 164 -18.44 -32.53 10.10
CA GLY A 164 -19.18 -31.31 9.77
C GLY A 164 -20.35 -31.11 10.72
N ASP A 165 -20.64 -29.87 11.11
CA ASP A 165 -21.76 -29.57 12.01
C ASP A 165 -23.13 -29.53 11.32
N ALA A 166 -23.15 -29.55 9.99
CA ALA A 166 -24.34 -29.67 9.16
C ALA A 166 -24.47 -31.08 8.53
N ASP A 167 -23.73 -32.07 9.03
CA ASP A 167 -23.82 -33.46 8.57
C ASP A 167 -25.17 -34.08 8.97
N ASP A 168 -25.99 -34.38 7.97
CA ASP A 168 -27.36 -34.89 8.10
C ASP A 168 -27.44 -36.43 7.99
N VAL A 169 -26.29 -37.10 7.90
CA VAL A 169 -26.18 -38.57 7.84
C VAL A 169 -25.54 -39.10 9.11
N VAL A 170 -24.34 -38.58 9.44
CA VAL A 170 -23.64 -38.85 10.70
C VAL A 170 -23.59 -37.55 11.50
N HIS A 171 -24.55 -37.42 12.40
CA HIS A 171 -24.86 -36.15 13.04
C HIS A 171 -23.75 -35.76 14.02
N TYR A 172 -23.32 -34.50 13.95
CA TYR A 172 -22.37 -33.94 14.91
C TYR A 172 -22.97 -33.90 16.32
N GLU A 173 -24.23 -33.50 16.43
CA GLU A 173 -24.98 -33.48 17.69
C GLU A 173 -25.69 -34.82 17.96
N PRO A 174 -26.06 -35.13 19.22
CA PRO A 174 -26.83 -36.32 19.52
C PRO A 174 -28.13 -36.39 18.71
N TRP A 175 -28.39 -37.54 18.10
CA TRP A 175 -29.54 -37.75 17.22
C TRP A 175 -30.19 -39.12 17.40
N LYS A 176 -31.53 -39.15 17.35
CA LYS A 176 -32.34 -40.38 17.38
C LYS A 176 -33.31 -40.36 16.21
N GLY A 177 -33.26 -41.37 15.35
CA GLY A 177 -34.16 -41.43 14.21
C GLY A 177 -34.01 -42.69 13.37
N GLN A 178 -34.70 -42.73 12.23
CA GLN A 178 -34.60 -43.84 11.29
C GLN A 178 -33.58 -43.52 10.21
N PHE A 179 -32.62 -44.43 10.02
CA PHE A 179 -31.71 -44.41 8.87
C PHE A 179 -31.77 -45.76 8.17
N ASN A 180 -32.07 -45.74 6.87
CA ASN A 180 -32.26 -46.94 6.03
C ASN A 180 -33.24 -47.98 6.62
N GLY A 181 -34.34 -47.51 7.24
CA GLY A 181 -35.39 -48.35 7.83
C GLY A 181 -35.07 -48.93 9.21
N MET A 182 -33.89 -48.64 9.78
CA MET A 182 -33.52 -49.04 11.14
C MET A 182 -33.47 -47.84 12.08
N TYR A 183 -33.97 -48.01 13.30
CA TYR A 183 -33.82 -46.99 14.34
C TYR A 183 -32.35 -46.93 14.80
N GLN A 184 -31.78 -45.73 14.82
CA GLN A 184 -30.42 -45.46 15.26
C GLN A 184 -30.42 -44.37 16.33
N GLU A 185 -29.53 -44.53 17.31
CA GLU A 185 -29.24 -43.55 18.34
C GLU A 185 -27.74 -43.21 18.27
N GLN A 186 -27.44 -41.97 17.87
CA GLN A 186 -26.10 -41.41 17.77
C GLN A 186 -25.88 -40.46 18.96
N GLN A 187 -24.78 -40.60 19.68
CA GLN A 187 -24.46 -39.74 20.82
C GLN A 187 -23.81 -38.40 20.43
N GLY A 188 -23.58 -38.15 19.13
CA GLY A 188 -22.86 -36.99 18.61
C GLY A 188 -21.33 -37.13 18.68
N ALA A 189 -20.61 -36.39 17.85
CA ALA A 189 -19.15 -36.49 17.68
C ALA A 189 -18.38 -36.05 18.94
N TYR A 190 -18.87 -35.04 19.66
CA TYR A 190 -18.27 -34.56 20.92
C TYR A 190 -18.29 -35.63 22.02
N ALA A 191 -19.45 -36.26 22.26
CA ALA A 191 -19.56 -37.31 23.26
C ALA A 191 -18.67 -38.51 22.93
N GLN A 192 -18.50 -38.82 21.64
CA GLN A 192 -17.63 -39.90 21.19
C GLN A 192 -16.16 -39.59 21.42
N ALA A 193 -15.69 -38.40 21.01
CA ALA A 193 -14.32 -37.96 21.26
C ALA A 193 -14.02 -37.92 22.76
N SER A 194 -14.95 -37.42 23.58
CA SER A 194 -14.85 -37.42 25.04
C SER A 194 -14.77 -38.84 25.63
N ALA A 195 -15.55 -39.80 25.13
CA ALA A 195 -15.49 -41.19 25.59
C ALA A 195 -14.12 -41.84 25.29
N TRP A 196 -13.52 -41.53 24.14
CA TRP A 196 -12.17 -41.98 23.79
C TRP A 196 -11.08 -41.27 24.58
N ALA A 197 -11.22 -39.97 24.84
CA ALA A 197 -10.34 -39.22 25.72
C ALA A 197 -10.29 -39.87 27.11
N LYS A 198 -11.47 -40.22 27.66
CA LYS A 198 -11.59 -40.94 28.92
C LYS A 198 -10.94 -42.33 28.90
N ALA A 199 -11.15 -43.11 27.84
CA ALA A 199 -10.52 -44.43 27.69
C ALA A 199 -8.98 -44.33 27.60
N ASN A 200 -8.47 -43.27 26.98
CA ASN A 200 -7.06 -42.94 26.90
C ASN A 200 -6.48 -42.35 28.20
N GLY A 201 -7.33 -41.94 29.14
CA GLY A 201 -6.92 -41.26 30.37
C GLY A 201 -6.42 -39.84 30.13
N CYS A 202 -6.92 -39.15 29.10
CA CYS A 202 -6.71 -37.73 28.87
C CYS A 202 -7.43 -36.87 29.93
N ASP A 203 -7.15 -35.56 29.92
CA ASP A 203 -7.87 -34.57 30.73
C ASP A 203 -9.39 -34.67 30.55
N ASP A 204 -10.17 -34.27 31.57
CA ASP A 204 -11.64 -34.34 31.52
C ASP A 204 -12.25 -33.29 30.57
N THR A 205 -11.55 -32.18 30.34
CA THR A 205 -12.00 -31.06 29.49
C THR A 205 -11.00 -30.77 28.37
N PRO A 206 -11.47 -30.51 27.13
CA PRO A 206 -10.57 -30.17 26.04
C PRO A 206 -10.12 -28.72 26.11
N VAL A 207 -8.95 -28.45 25.53
CA VAL A 207 -8.58 -27.09 25.10
C VAL A 207 -9.32 -26.79 23.79
N GLU A 208 -10.05 -25.69 23.76
CA GLU A 208 -10.79 -25.22 22.59
C GLU A 208 -10.00 -24.15 21.83
N SER A 209 -10.00 -24.23 20.50
CA SER A 209 -9.38 -23.25 19.61
C SER A 209 -10.16 -23.12 18.31
N VAL A 210 -10.12 -21.93 17.70
CA VAL A 210 -10.72 -21.67 16.38
C VAL A 210 -9.63 -21.75 15.34
N ILE A 211 -9.90 -22.45 14.22
CA ILE A 211 -9.00 -22.57 13.08
C ILE A 211 -9.58 -21.70 11.96
N ASP A 212 -8.97 -20.53 11.75
CA ASP A 212 -9.21 -19.60 10.62
C ASP A 212 -10.68 -19.24 10.38
N GLY A 213 -11.47 -19.21 11.47
CA GLY A 213 -12.92 -19.02 11.41
C GLY A 213 -13.69 -20.12 10.67
N ALA A 214 -13.04 -21.24 10.32
CA ALA A 214 -13.58 -22.33 9.51
C ALA A 214 -13.97 -23.59 10.33
N ALA A 215 -13.32 -23.81 11.48
CA ALA A 215 -13.64 -24.92 12.37
C ALA A 215 -13.33 -24.59 13.84
N THR A 216 -14.01 -25.29 14.77
CA THR A 216 -13.57 -25.39 16.18
C THR A 216 -12.78 -26.69 16.39
N ARG A 217 -11.62 -26.60 17.02
CA ARG A 217 -10.80 -27.74 17.46
C ARG A 217 -10.85 -27.90 18.97
N TYR A 218 -11.23 -29.10 19.41
CA TYR A 218 -11.21 -29.54 20.81
C TYR A 218 -10.10 -30.57 21.01
N VAL A 219 -9.14 -30.30 21.89
CA VAL A 219 -8.01 -31.22 22.18
C VAL A 219 -8.01 -31.61 23.65
N TRP A 220 -8.26 -32.89 23.93
CA TRP A 220 -8.03 -33.51 25.23
C TRP A 220 -6.59 -33.99 25.31
N LYS A 221 -5.79 -33.34 26.16
CA LYS A 221 -4.35 -33.57 26.33
C LYS A 221 -4.07 -34.56 27.47
N ASN A 222 -2.79 -34.82 27.72
CA ASN A 222 -2.29 -35.57 28.88
C ASN A 222 -2.82 -37.01 29.01
N GLY A 223 -3.14 -37.67 27.88
CA GLY A 223 -3.49 -39.08 27.89
C GLY A 223 -2.33 -39.97 28.35
N LYS A 224 -2.65 -41.16 28.84
CA LYS A 224 -1.64 -42.18 29.16
C LYS A 224 -0.76 -42.43 27.93
N CYS A 225 0.54 -42.59 28.14
CA CYS A 225 1.53 -42.69 27.06
C CYS A 225 1.67 -41.44 26.18
N GLY A 226 1.21 -40.25 26.65
CA GLY A 226 1.32 -38.99 25.90
C GLY A 226 0.32 -38.87 24.75
N VAL A 227 -0.73 -39.71 24.72
CA VAL A 227 -1.73 -39.68 23.65
C VAL A 227 -2.67 -38.48 23.80
N GLU A 228 -3.18 -38.01 22.67
CA GLU A 228 -4.16 -36.94 22.61
C GLU A 228 -5.43 -37.43 21.91
N VAL A 229 -6.57 -36.81 22.22
CA VAL A 229 -7.78 -36.95 21.43
C VAL A 229 -8.20 -35.58 20.94
N CYS A 230 -8.43 -35.47 19.63
CA CYS A 230 -8.81 -34.25 18.94
C CYS A 230 -10.18 -34.43 18.26
N LEU A 231 -11.05 -33.43 18.37
CA LEU A 231 -12.27 -33.30 17.56
C LEU A 231 -12.25 -31.97 16.82
N ASN A 232 -12.44 -32.01 15.51
CA ASN A 232 -12.62 -30.83 14.67
C ASN A 232 -14.06 -30.75 14.18
N LYS A 233 -14.79 -29.74 14.69
CA LYS A 233 -16.12 -29.34 14.25
C LYS A 233 -15.98 -28.38 13.07
N ILE A 234 -16.36 -28.82 11.87
CA ILE A 234 -16.23 -28.00 10.65
C ILE A 234 -17.54 -27.28 10.38
N TYR A 235 -17.51 -25.94 10.34
CA TYR A 235 -18.72 -25.12 10.24
C TYR A 235 -19.38 -25.24 8.87
N GLY A 236 -20.70 -25.44 8.85
CA GLY A 236 -21.53 -25.51 7.65
C GLY A 236 -21.27 -26.72 6.76
N LYS A 237 -20.42 -27.66 7.17
CA LYS A 237 -20.03 -28.82 6.36
C LYS A 237 -21.04 -29.96 6.53
N GLY A 238 -21.56 -30.48 5.43
CA GLY A 238 -22.44 -31.66 5.39
C GLY A 238 -21.66 -32.98 5.48
N HIS A 239 -22.27 -34.09 5.07
CA HIS A 239 -21.66 -35.44 5.08
C HIS A 239 -20.53 -35.60 4.04
N TRP A 240 -19.40 -34.93 4.25
CA TRP A 240 -18.23 -34.93 3.36
C TRP A 240 -16.95 -34.44 4.06
N PRO A 241 -15.75 -34.97 3.75
CA PRO A 241 -14.48 -34.36 4.19
C PRO A 241 -14.33 -32.93 3.63
N SER A 242 -13.64 -32.04 4.33
CA SER A 242 -13.44 -30.66 3.85
C SER A 242 -12.10 -30.49 3.13
N ASN A 243 -12.14 -29.83 1.96
CA ASN A 243 -10.99 -29.31 1.23
C ASN A 243 -11.18 -27.82 0.88
N ASP A 244 -12.10 -27.15 1.60
CA ASP A 244 -12.42 -25.73 1.43
C ASP A 244 -11.52 -24.91 2.38
N LYS A 245 -12.05 -23.94 3.13
CA LYS A 245 -11.27 -23.20 4.15
C LYS A 245 -10.60 -24.08 5.22
N TYR A 246 -11.15 -25.26 5.50
CA TYR A 246 -10.55 -26.26 6.38
C TYR A 246 -10.17 -27.51 5.58
N HIS A 247 -8.92 -27.97 5.67
CA HIS A 247 -8.42 -29.13 4.92
C HIS A 247 -8.33 -30.38 5.82
N SER A 248 -9.39 -31.21 5.85
CA SER A 248 -9.52 -32.35 6.75
C SER A 248 -8.33 -33.31 6.72
N VAL A 249 -7.88 -33.72 5.54
CA VAL A 249 -6.83 -34.74 5.41
C VAL A 249 -5.43 -34.21 5.76
N ARG A 250 -5.16 -32.92 5.49
CA ARG A 250 -3.92 -32.25 5.90
C ARG A 250 -3.81 -32.17 7.43
N GLU A 251 -4.89 -31.77 8.08
CA GLU A 251 -4.96 -31.70 9.55
C GLU A 251 -4.90 -33.07 10.21
N ILE A 252 -5.52 -34.09 9.60
CA ILE A 252 -5.39 -35.47 10.06
C ILE A 252 -3.93 -35.91 10.01
N TRP A 253 -3.21 -35.67 8.91
CA TRP A 253 -1.80 -36.04 8.78
C TRP A 253 -0.91 -35.35 9.82
N ARG A 254 -1.07 -34.03 10.00
CA ARG A 254 -0.36 -33.24 11.02
C ARG A 254 -0.52 -33.83 12.43
N PHE A 255 -1.70 -34.39 12.72
CA PHE A 255 -1.96 -35.04 14.00
C PHE A 255 -1.36 -36.46 14.06
N ILE A 256 -1.76 -37.38 13.15
CA ILE A 256 -1.43 -38.81 13.29
C ILE A 256 0.08 -39.09 13.15
N SER A 257 0.79 -38.31 12.34
CA SER A 257 2.22 -38.51 12.07
C SER A 257 3.13 -38.32 13.29
N ARG A 258 2.64 -37.64 14.33
CA ARG A 258 3.35 -37.41 15.60
C ARG A 258 3.50 -38.69 16.45
N PHE A 259 2.71 -39.72 16.15
CA PHE A 259 2.54 -40.86 17.04
C PHE A 259 3.10 -42.16 16.45
N SER A 260 3.59 -43.02 17.34
CA SER A 260 4.03 -44.38 17.03
C SER A 260 3.37 -45.41 17.96
N LEU A 261 3.64 -46.70 17.76
CA LEU A 261 3.19 -47.77 18.66
C LEU A 261 3.90 -47.76 20.03
N ALA A 262 5.05 -47.10 20.17
CA ALA A 262 5.80 -47.06 21.41
C ALA A 262 5.15 -46.11 22.44
N CYS A 263 4.96 -46.58 23.67
CA CYS A 263 4.35 -45.78 24.74
C CYS A 263 5.36 -44.73 25.26
N GLY A 264 4.98 -43.45 25.25
CA GLY A 264 5.84 -42.36 25.74
C GLY A 264 6.79 -41.77 24.69
N GLU A 265 6.80 -42.30 23.47
CA GLU A 265 7.48 -41.70 22.32
C GLU A 265 6.43 -41.02 21.42
N THR A 266 6.19 -39.72 21.64
CA THR A 266 5.96 -38.86 20.46
C THR A 266 7.25 -38.95 19.67
N ASN A 267 7.21 -39.41 18.41
CA ASN A 267 8.44 -39.66 17.64
C ASN A 267 9.22 -38.36 17.40
N ALA A 268 10.10 -38.03 18.35
CA ALA A 268 11.30 -37.24 18.15
C ALA A 268 12.39 -38.26 17.78
N ASN A 269 12.88 -38.19 16.54
CA ASN A 269 13.93 -39.03 15.92
C ASN A 269 13.51 -40.38 15.31
N GLY A 270 13.14 -40.35 14.03
CA GLY A 270 13.42 -41.46 13.11
C GLY A 270 14.67 -41.13 12.28
N ASN A 271 15.85 -41.55 12.72
CA ASN A 271 17.08 -41.43 11.91
C ASN A 271 17.58 -42.82 11.50
N GLY A 272 17.77 -43.02 10.20
CA GLY A 272 18.26 -44.24 9.59
C GLY A 272 18.67 -43.98 8.14
N ASN A 273 19.75 -43.22 7.98
CA ASN A 273 20.50 -42.87 6.76
C ASN A 273 19.85 -41.89 5.76
N GLY A 274 20.37 -40.66 5.77
CA GLY A 274 20.42 -39.78 4.60
C GLY A 274 19.36 -38.69 4.53
N ASN A 275 19.29 -37.82 5.56
CA ASN A 275 18.68 -36.49 5.68
C ASN A 275 17.96 -36.40 7.03
N GLY A 276 18.64 -35.79 8.01
CA GLY A 276 18.16 -35.68 9.38
C GLY A 276 16.88 -34.86 9.48
N THR A 277 15.83 -35.42 10.06
CA THR A 277 14.70 -34.66 10.59
C THR A 277 15.08 -34.16 11.97
N GLN A 278 15.46 -32.89 12.07
CA GLN A 278 15.85 -32.27 13.34
C GLN A 278 14.67 -32.17 14.32
N GLU A 279 14.93 -32.44 15.61
CA GLU A 279 14.00 -32.16 16.71
C GLU A 279 13.69 -30.65 16.79
N ALA A 280 12.55 -30.29 17.38
CA ALA A 280 12.22 -28.87 17.53
C ALA A 280 13.26 -28.16 18.39
N GLY A 281 13.85 -27.08 17.86
CA GLY A 281 14.99 -26.41 18.47
C GLY A 281 15.90 -25.71 17.45
N PRO A 282 17.01 -25.12 17.90
CA PRO A 282 17.87 -24.30 17.07
C PRO A 282 18.40 -25.00 15.82
N TYR A 283 18.50 -24.27 14.71
CA TYR A 283 18.94 -24.81 13.43
C TYR A 283 20.30 -25.52 13.48
N ASN A 284 21.26 -24.99 14.24
CA ASN A 284 22.58 -25.59 14.37
C ASN A 284 22.73 -26.46 15.64
N GLY A 285 21.63 -26.83 16.29
CA GLY A 285 21.63 -27.57 17.56
C GLY A 285 22.12 -26.76 18.76
N SER A 286 22.38 -25.46 18.58
CA SER A 286 22.68 -24.49 19.63
C SER A 286 22.09 -23.12 19.27
N PRO A 287 21.65 -22.32 20.26
CA PRO A 287 21.08 -21.00 20.00
C PRO A 287 22.02 -20.10 19.20
N ALA A 288 21.48 -19.28 18.29
CA ALA A 288 22.27 -18.27 17.60
C ALA A 288 22.65 -17.14 18.56
N SER A 289 23.89 -16.65 18.49
CA SER A 289 24.36 -15.62 19.43
C SER A 289 23.88 -14.23 19.02
N ILE A 290 23.50 -13.41 19.99
CA ILE A 290 23.27 -11.96 19.84
C ILE A 290 24.22 -11.25 20.81
N PRO A 291 25.20 -10.43 20.34
CA PRO A 291 25.49 -10.06 18.95
C PRO A 291 25.92 -11.24 18.04
N GLY A 292 25.63 -11.17 16.74
CA GLY A 292 25.96 -12.21 15.75
C GLY A 292 25.12 -12.14 14.46
N LYS A 293 25.53 -12.90 13.44
CA LYS A 293 24.77 -13.10 12.19
C LYS A 293 23.79 -14.27 12.37
N ILE A 294 22.56 -14.11 11.89
CA ILE A 294 21.50 -15.11 11.82
C ILE A 294 21.02 -15.15 10.36
N GLU A 295 21.24 -16.27 9.68
CA GLU A 295 20.71 -16.48 8.32
C GLU A 295 19.18 -16.68 8.40
N ALA A 296 18.42 -16.08 7.48
CA ALA A 296 16.96 -16.10 7.54
C ALA A 296 16.40 -17.50 7.31
N GLU A 297 17.04 -18.30 6.46
CA GLU A 297 16.73 -19.69 6.17
C GLU A 297 17.09 -20.67 7.31
N GLU A 298 17.89 -20.23 8.28
CA GLU A 298 18.30 -21.01 9.46
C GLU A 298 17.33 -20.84 10.65
N TYR A 299 16.03 -20.70 10.38
CA TYR A 299 15.01 -20.77 11.41
C TYR A 299 14.99 -22.13 12.10
N ASP A 300 14.42 -22.18 13.30
CA ASP A 300 14.40 -23.37 14.13
C ASP A 300 13.79 -24.58 13.40
N PHE A 301 14.03 -25.75 13.92
CA PHE A 301 13.27 -26.93 13.58
C PHE A 301 12.03 -27.01 14.46
N GLY A 302 10.97 -27.68 13.98
CA GLY A 302 9.70 -27.80 14.71
C GLY A 302 8.46 -27.78 13.80
N GLY A 303 8.60 -27.30 12.56
CA GLY A 303 7.54 -27.31 11.55
C GLY A 303 6.51 -26.18 11.68
N GLN A 304 5.49 -26.22 10.81
CA GLN A 304 4.38 -25.25 10.79
C GLN A 304 3.73 -25.07 12.17
N GLY A 305 3.55 -23.83 12.59
CA GLY A 305 2.95 -23.43 13.86
C GLY A 305 3.88 -23.53 15.07
N VAL A 306 5.13 -23.96 14.88
CA VAL A 306 6.15 -24.06 15.93
C VAL A 306 7.40 -23.26 15.56
N ALA A 307 8.05 -23.63 14.45
CA ALA A 307 9.26 -22.98 13.96
C ALA A 307 8.99 -21.94 12.88
N TYR A 308 7.90 -22.09 12.13
CA TYR A 308 7.45 -21.13 11.13
C TYR A 308 5.94 -21.18 10.98
N SER A 309 5.34 -20.18 10.34
CA SER A 309 3.98 -20.21 9.82
C SER A 309 3.98 -19.68 8.40
N ASP A 310 3.63 -20.55 7.46
CA ASP A 310 3.44 -20.25 6.04
C ASP A 310 1.96 -20.49 5.65
N GLU A 311 1.34 -19.59 4.89
CA GLU A 311 -0.08 -19.71 4.49
C GLU A 311 -0.27 -20.77 3.39
N ASP A 312 0.79 -21.08 2.65
CA ASP A 312 0.80 -22.20 1.74
C ASP A 312 1.79 -23.29 2.18
N SER A 313 1.83 -24.39 1.44
CA SER A 313 2.64 -25.55 1.81
C SER A 313 3.61 -25.93 0.71
N GLU A 314 3.71 -25.08 -0.30
CA GLU A 314 4.53 -25.26 -1.48
C GLU A 314 5.77 -24.39 -1.28
N ASN A 315 6.93 -25.01 -0.99
CA ASN A 315 8.19 -24.29 -1.14
C ASN A 315 8.50 -24.19 -2.65
N ARG A 316 8.12 -23.07 -3.24
CA ARG A 316 8.24 -22.75 -4.66
C ARG A 316 9.70 -22.55 -5.09
N GLY A 317 10.65 -22.52 -4.16
CA GLY A 317 12.08 -22.40 -4.44
C GLY A 317 12.85 -23.70 -4.45
N GLU A 318 12.31 -24.75 -3.82
CA GLU A 318 12.88 -26.11 -3.72
C GLU A 318 14.35 -26.14 -3.25
N ALA A 319 14.80 -25.15 -2.48
CA ALA A 319 16.20 -24.99 -2.07
C ALA A 319 16.37 -24.99 -0.54
N PHE A 320 17.55 -25.42 -0.07
CA PHE A 320 18.01 -25.50 1.33
C PHE A 320 17.20 -26.44 2.26
N ARG A 321 15.87 -26.25 2.37
CA ARG A 321 14.98 -27.04 3.24
C ARG A 321 13.78 -27.58 2.45
N ASN A 322 13.25 -28.71 2.91
CA ASN A 322 12.09 -29.39 2.31
C ASN A 322 10.80 -29.17 3.13
N ASP A 323 10.71 -28.07 3.86
CA ASP A 323 9.51 -27.71 4.62
C ASP A 323 8.74 -26.59 3.89
N GLY A 324 7.74 -25.99 4.56
CA GLY A 324 6.76 -25.11 3.92
C GLY A 324 7.25 -23.72 3.59
N VAL A 325 8.37 -23.28 4.15
CA VAL A 325 8.91 -21.94 3.90
C VAL A 325 9.50 -21.89 2.49
N ASP A 326 9.10 -20.88 1.73
CA ASP A 326 9.64 -20.55 0.42
C ASP A 326 11.10 -20.09 0.52
N ILE A 327 12.05 -20.92 0.07
CA ILE A 327 13.50 -20.62 0.13
C ILE A 327 14.16 -20.78 -1.24
N TYR A 328 14.94 -19.78 -1.66
CA TYR A 328 15.61 -19.72 -2.96
C TYR A 328 17.11 -19.49 -2.80
N ALA A 329 17.88 -19.80 -3.85
CA ALA A 329 19.30 -19.42 -3.89
C ALA A 329 19.45 -17.91 -4.11
N ALA A 330 20.21 -17.26 -3.24
CA ALA A 330 20.59 -15.85 -3.30
C ALA A 330 22.06 -15.70 -3.74
N ALA A 331 22.52 -14.46 -3.99
CA ALA A 331 23.91 -14.20 -4.40
C ALA A 331 24.94 -14.67 -3.35
N THR A 332 24.57 -14.59 -2.07
CA THR A 332 25.43 -14.87 -0.90
C THR A 332 25.04 -16.14 -0.13
N GLY A 333 24.11 -16.96 -0.64
CA GLY A 333 23.62 -18.14 0.08
C GLY A 333 22.19 -18.50 -0.32
N TYR A 334 21.27 -18.47 0.65
CA TYR A 334 19.85 -18.65 0.42
C TYR A 334 19.07 -17.47 0.99
N SER A 335 17.81 -17.35 0.61
CA SER A 335 16.90 -16.36 1.19
C SER A 335 15.52 -16.97 1.34
N ILE A 336 14.80 -16.50 2.33
CA ILE A 336 13.35 -16.72 2.42
C ILE A 336 12.67 -15.73 1.47
N GLY A 337 11.54 -16.11 0.85
CA GLY A 337 10.81 -15.28 -0.11
C GLY A 337 9.33 -15.62 -0.15
N TYR A 338 8.59 -15.08 -1.13
CA TYR A 338 7.15 -15.36 -1.40
C TYR A 338 6.18 -15.26 -0.22
N ASN A 339 6.65 -14.67 0.87
CA ASN A 339 5.90 -14.62 2.10
C ASN A 339 4.70 -13.66 2.05
N GLN A 340 3.76 -13.88 2.95
CA GLN A 340 2.50 -13.16 3.05
C GLN A 340 2.33 -12.50 4.42
N GLU A 341 1.56 -11.42 4.46
CA GLU A 341 1.15 -10.76 5.70
C GLU A 341 0.60 -11.79 6.70
N GLY A 342 1.20 -11.83 7.90
CA GLY A 342 0.83 -12.75 8.98
C GLY A 342 1.78 -13.95 9.14
N GLU A 343 2.58 -14.28 8.14
CA GLU A 343 3.59 -15.35 8.20
C GLU A 343 4.76 -14.99 9.12
N TRP A 344 5.47 -15.99 9.63
CA TRP A 344 6.57 -15.76 10.56
C TRP A 344 7.54 -16.94 10.64
N LEU A 345 8.77 -16.65 11.08
CA LEU A 345 9.84 -17.61 11.38
C LEU A 345 10.38 -17.39 12.80
N ASN A 346 10.65 -18.47 13.54
CA ASN A 346 11.22 -18.44 14.89
C ASN A 346 12.67 -18.92 14.88
N TYR A 347 13.49 -18.28 15.71
CA TYR A 347 14.89 -18.60 15.95
C TYR A 347 15.13 -18.64 17.45
N THR A 348 15.79 -19.69 17.93
CA THR A 348 16.29 -19.77 19.29
C THR A 348 17.61 -19.00 19.37
N VAL A 349 17.66 -17.93 20.15
CA VAL A 349 18.82 -17.04 20.29
C VAL A 349 19.34 -16.98 21.72
N ASP A 350 20.63 -16.75 21.89
CA ASP A 350 21.28 -16.52 23.20
C ASP A 350 21.91 -15.12 23.22
N VAL A 351 21.25 -14.22 23.93
CA VAL A 351 21.62 -12.81 24.05
C VAL A 351 22.70 -12.68 25.12
N GLN A 352 23.91 -12.30 24.72
CA GLN A 352 25.08 -12.33 25.58
C GLN A 352 25.10 -11.20 26.63
N GLU A 353 24.35 -10.12 26.39
CA GLU A 353 24.28 -8.99 27.31
C GLU A 353 22.95 -8.26 27.18
N THR A 354 22.40 -7.76 28.29
CA THR A 354 21.21 -6.91 28.24
C THR A 354 21.56 -5.58 27.56
N SER A 355 21.04 -5.36 26.35
CA SER A 355 21.36 -4.15 25.57
C SER A 355 20.32 -3.89 24.49
N LYS A 356 20.38 -2.70 23.90
CA LYS A 356 19.86 -2.45 22.55
C LYS A 356 20.86 -2.97 21.53
N TYR A 357 20.34 -3.41 20.39
CA TYR A 357 21.15 -3.94 19.30
C TYR A 357 20.84 -3.17 18.03
N THR A 358 21.87 -2.89 17.25
CA THR A 358 21.72 -2.48 15.86
C THR A 358 21.57 -3.75 15.05
N VAL A 359 20.50 -3.85 14.26
CA VAL A 359 20.22 -5.00 13.39
C VAL A 359 20.34 -4.56 11.95
N SER A 360 21.25 -5.17 11.20
CA SER A 360 21.37 -5.01 9.76
C SER A 360 20.70 -6.21 9.07
N ILE A 361 19.62 -5.99 8.33
CA ILE A 361 18.83 -7.02 7.64
C ILE A 361 19.05 -6.90 6.13
N SER A 362 19.53 -7.96 5.48
CA SER A 362 19.65 -8.04 4.03
C SER A 362 18.31 -8.50 3.43
N ALA A 363 17.63 -7.61 2.71
CA ALA A 363 16.31 -7.88 2.15
C ALA A 363 16.13 -7.28 0.74
N ALA A 364 15.16 -7.77 -0.03
CA ALA A 364 14.81 -7.29 -1.37
C ALA A 364 13.29 -7.39 -1.59
N THR A 365 12.72 -6.50 -2.39
CA THR A 365 11.32 -6.63 -2.83
C THR A 365 11.09 -5.78 -4.08
N ASP A 366 10.09 -6.15 -4.90
CA ASP A 366 9.49 -5.23 -5.89
C ASP A 366 8.20 -4.55 -5.37
N ASN A 367 7.70 -4.99 -4.22
CA ASN A 367 6.48 -4.50 -3.58
C ASN A 367 6.79 -3.35 -2.61
N ALA A 368 6.32 -2.16 -2.99
CA ALA A 368 6.53 -0.92 -2.26
C ALA A 368 5.99 -0.89 -0.82
N THR A 369 5.08 -1.79 -0.45
CA THR A 369 4.49 -1.82 0.90
C THR A 369 5.04 -2.93 1.79
N ALA A 370 5.91 -3.81 1.26
CA ALA A 370 6.37 -5.00 1.97
C ALA A 370 7.09 -4.62 3.27
N SER A 371 6.77 -5.31 4.36
CA SER A 371 7.30 -5.00 5.69
C SER A 371 7.28 -6.20 6.62
N PHE A 372 8.09 -6.15 7.67
CA PHE A 372 8.23 -7.18 8.69
C PHE A 372 8.60 -6.57 10.05
N GLN A 373 8.52 -7.35 11.12
CA GLN A 373 8.82 -6.92 12.48
C GLN A 373 9.63 -8.00 13.21
N LEU A 374 10.52 -7.58 14.12
CA LEU A 374 11.23 -8.48 15.02
C LEU A 374 10.58 -8.49 16.40
N LEU A 375 10.34 -9.68 16.93
CA LEU A 375 9.80 -9.91 18.26
C LEU A 375 10.75 -10.77 19.09
N ILE A 376 10.87 -10.48 20.38
CA ILE A 376 11.51 -11.33 21.38
C ILE A 376 10.43 -11.86 22.32
N ASP A 377 10.32 -13.18 22.43
CA ASP A 377 9.33 -13.88 23.26
C ASP A 377 7.88 -13.39 23.02
N GLY A 378 7.55 -13.16 21.74
CA GLY A 378 6.24 -12.68 21.30
C GLY A 378 5.97 -11.19 21.55
N LYS A 379 6.97 -10.41 21.97
CA LYS A 379 6.87 -8.95 22.13
C LYS A 379 7.72 -8.24 21.07
N ALA A 380 7.13 -7.28 20.38
CA ALA A 380 7.83 -6.48 19.40
C ALA A 380 9.01 -5.71 20.02
N VAL A 381 10.21 -5.94 19.48
CA VAL A 381 11.43 -5.20 19.81
C VAL A 381 11.80 -4.20 18.72
N THR A 382 11.08 -4.18 17.59
CA THR A 382 11.17 -3.14 16.55
C THR A 382 9.77 -2.61 16.20
N GLY A 383 9.70 -1.45 15.53
CA GLY A 383 8.52 -1.09 14.74
C GLY A 383 8.38 -1.98 13.49
N ASP A 384 7.40 -1.68 12.64
CA ASP A 384 7.34 -2.27 11.30
C ASP A 384 8.51 -1.77 10.46
N ILE A 385 9.28 -2.72 9.93
CA ILE A 385 10.47 -2.52 9.13
C ILE A 385 10.07 -2.71 7.67
N SER A 386 10.13 -1.64 6.88
CA SER A 386 9.93 -1.76 5.43
C SER A 386 11.10 -2.50 4.78
N ALA A 387 10.81 -3.49 3.93
CA ALA A 387 11.83 -4.07 3.06
C ALA A 387 12.24 -3.06 1.99
N PRO A 388 13.52 -3.03 1.57
CA PRO A 388 13.97 -2.08 0.57
C PRO A 388 13.45 -2.51 -0.81
N ASN A 389 12.72 -1.61 -1.47
CA ASN A 389 12.23 -1.87 -2.82
C ASN A 389 13.37 -1.70 -3.83
N THR A 390 13.99 -2.82 -4.20
CA THR A 390 15.10 -2.87 -5.14
C THR A 390 14.62 -3.07 -6.58
N GLY A 391 13.29 -3.06 -6.80
CA GLY A 391 12.65 -3.26 -8.09
C GLY A 391 12.63 -4.72 -8.56
N ASN A 392 13.18 -5.63 -7.76
CA ASN A 392 13.16 -7.07 -7.95
C ASN A 392 13.43 -7.79 -6.62
N PHE A 393 13.44 -9.12 -6.63
CA PHE A 393 13.63 -9.95 -5.44
C PHE A 393 15.07 -10.51 -5.29
N LYS A 394 16.04 -10.01 -6.08
CA LYS A 394 17.38 -10.60 -6.18
C LYS A 394 18.51 -9.64 -5.80
N ASP A 395 18.28 -8.35 -5.95
CA ASP A 395 19.23 -7.31 -5.58
C ASP A 395 18.94 -6.94 -4.12
N TYR A 396 19.70 -7.50 -3.18
CA TYR A 396 19.49 -7.25 -1.76
C TYR A 396 20.08 -5.90 -1.36
N GLN A 397 19.38 -5.21 -0.48
CA GLN A 397 19.88 -4.03 0.22
C GLN A 397 19.74 -4.24 1.71
N LYS A 398 20.66 -3.65 2.47
CA LYS A 398 20.61 -3.74 3.93
C LYS A 398 19.71 -2.66 4.52
N VAL A 399 18.79 -3.10 5.36
CA VAL A 399 17.97 -2.28 6.24
C VAL A 399 18.60 -2.29 7.63
N ILE A 400 18.90 -1.12 8.19
CA ILE A 400 19.45 -1.02 9.54
C ILE A 400 18.36 -0.49 10.47
N VAL A 401 18.12 -1.22 11.58
CA VAL A 401 17.16 -0.84 12.62
C VAL A 401 17.79 -0.97 14.01
N ARG A 402 17.18 -0.34 15.01
CA ARG A 402 17.53 -0.57 16.42
C ARG A 402 16.44 -1.37 17.12
N THR A 403 16.85 -2.29 17.98
CA THR A 403 15.93 -2.99 18.88
C THR A 403 15.63 -2.15 20.11
N LYS A 404 14.49 -2.43 20.76
CA LYS A 404 14.32 -2.18 22.20
C LYS A 404 15.37 -2.99 22.98
N GLU A 405 15.53 -2.68 24.27
CA GLU A 405 16.41 -3.46 25.12
C GLU A 405 15.96 -4.93 25.13
N ILE A 406 16.90 -5.82 24.86
CA ILE A 406 16.72 -7.27 24.92
C ILE A 406 17.52 -7.75 26.12
N SER A 407 16.89 -8.50 27.02
CA SER A 407 17.57 -9.05 28.20
C SER A 407 18.62 -10.09 27.83
N GLU A 408 19.64 -10.22 28.66
CA GLU A 408 20.61 -11.31 28.61
C GLU A 408 19.92 -12.66 28.82
N GLY A 409 20.34 -13.68 28.05
CA GLY A 409 19.87 -15.06 28.15
C GLY A 409 19.22 -15.59 26.89
N GLN A 410 18.64 -16.78 27.01
CA GLN A 410 18.03 -17.48 25.88
C GLN A 410 16.61 -16.96 25.61
N HIS A 411 16.33 -16.65 24.36
CA HIS A 411 15.08 -16.05 23.89
C HIS A 411 14.59 -16.70 22.59
N THR A 412 13.31 -16.52 22.27
CA THR A 412 12.78 -16.77 20.92
C THR A 412 12.73 -15.46 20.16
N LEU A 413 13.59 -15.31 19.15
CA LEU A 413 13.48 -14.27 18.13
C LEU A 413 12.46 -14.71 17.08
N GLN A 414 11.47 -13.88 16.80
CA GLN A 414 10.52 -14.10 15.73
C GLN A 414 10.65 -13.01 14.68
N LEU A 415 10.85 -13.42 13.43
CA LEU A 415 10.72 -12.59 12.23
C LEU A 415 9.28 -12.72 11.74
N LYS A 416 8.49 -11.66 11.81
CA LYS A 416 7.07 -11.67 11.42
C LYS A 416 6.83 -10.77 10.21
N ILE A 417 6.16 -11.27 9.20
CA ILE A 417 5.78 -10.51 8.00
C ILE A 417 4.52 -9.69 8.28
N THR A 418 4.59 -8.39 8.08
CA THR A 418 3.51 -7.41 8.33
C THR A 418 2.92 -6.85 7.05
N SER A 419 3.60 -7.01 5.91
CA SER A 419 3.03 -6.82 4.58
C SER A 419 3.77 -7.70 3.56
N SER A 420 3.02 -8.40 2.73
CA SER A 420 3.48 -9.48 1.84
C SER A 420 4.58 -9.09 0.85
N TRP A 421 5.24 -10.12 0.33
CA TRP A 421 6.14 -10.12 -0.83
C TRP A 421 7.48 -9.43 -0.58
N LEU A 422 8.38 -10.10 0.13
CA LEU A 422 9.77 -9.68 0.26
C LEU A 422 10.70 -10.89 0.37
N ASP A 423 11.94 -10.74 -0.03
CA ASP A 423 12.98 -11.74 0.17
C ASP A 423 13.92 -11.25 1.29
N ILE A 424 14.32 -12.14 2.21
CA ILE A 424 15.25 -11.83 3.31
C ILE A 424 16.35 -12.89 3.31
N ASP A 425 17.60 -12.45 3.27
CA ASP A 425 18.80 -13.29 3.30
C ASP A 425 19.29 -13.49 4.74
N TYR A 426 19.63 -12.41 5.47
CA TYR A 426 20.09 -12.54 6.86
C TYR A 426 19.88 -11.30 7.72
N LEU A 427 20.05 -11.49 9.03
CA LEU A 427 20.07 -10.45 10.05
C LEU A 427 21.43 -10.47 10.76
N THR A 428 22.04 -9.30 10.99
CA THR A 428 23.26 -9.18 11.80
C THR A 428 23.00 -8.25 12.97
N PHE A 429 23.12 -8.78 14.18
CA PHE A 429 23.00 -8.05 15.42
C PHE A 429 24.37 -7.59 15.90
N GLU A 430 24.52 -6.29 16.11
CA GLU A 430 25.68 -5.69 16.74
C GLU A 430 25.24 -4.96 18.01
N LYS A 431 26.04 -5.08 19.08
CA LYS A 431 25.75 -4.34 20.31
C LYS A 431 25.75 -2.85 19.98
N TYR A 432 24.69 -2.16 20.39
CA TYR A 432 24.67 -0.71 20.26
C TYR A 432 25.55 -0.09 21.35
N GLU A 433 26.69 0.48 20.97
CA GLU A 433 27.49 1.33 21.86
C GLU A 433 27.08 2.79 21.63
N SER A 434 26.30 3.35 22.55
CA SER A 434 25.89 4.76 22.45
C SER A 434 27.05 5.67 22.87
N ASN A 435 27.25 6.75 22.10
CA ASN A 435 28.07 7.89 22.53
C ASN A 435 27.29 8.88 23.41
N GLY A 436 26.13 8.48 23.97
CA GLY A 436 25.51 9.25 25.06
C GLY A 436 23.99 9.26 25.14
N ASP A 437 23.22 9.12 24.05
CA ASP A 437 21.75 9.10 24.13
C ASP A 437 21.16 8.30 22.96
N ASP A 438 20.27 7.36 23.23
CA ASP A 438 19.46 6.72 22.18
C ASP A 438 18.48 7.77 21.64
N PRO A 439 18.46 8.04 20.32
CA PRO A 439 17.54 9.01 19.75
C PRO A 439 16.07 8.54 19.78
N TYR A 440 15.75 7.36 20.30
CA TYR A 440 14.39 6.83 20.42
C TYR A 440 13.90 6.68 21.87
N ASP A 441 12.61 6.94 22.09
CA ASP A 441 11.92 6.61 23.34
C ASP A 441 11.46 5.14 23.41
N GLU A 442 10.83 4.75 24.52
CA GLU A 442 10.32 3.39 24.75
C GLU A 442 9.24 2.94 23.74
N ASN A 443 8.61 3.90 23.05
CA ASN A 443 7.58 3.69 22.04
C ASN A 443 8.15 3.70 20.62
N GLY A 444 9.46 3.94 20.45
CA GLY A 444 10.12 4.04 19.16
C GLY A 444 9.99 5.42 18.49
N CYS A 445 9.57 6.44 19.23
CA CYS A 445 9.50 7.81 18.72
C CYS A 445 10.86 8.48 18.77
N VAL A 446 11.19 9.26 17.73
CA VAL A 446 12.47 9.99 17.62
C VAL A 446 12.44 11.14 18.62
N ILE A 447 13.19 11.06 19.72
CA ILE A 447 13.31 12.10 20.75
C ILE A 447 14.68 12.79 20.75
N GLY A 448 15.60 12.34 19.91
CA GLY A 448 16.94 12.90 19.81
C GLY A 448 17.48 12.95 18.38
N LYS A 449 18.67 13.53 18.25
CA LYS A 449 19.37 13.65 16.98
C LYS A 449 19.88 12.30 16.50
N ARG A 450 19.41 11.87 15.32
CA ARG A 450 19.98 10.74 14.59
C ARG A 450 21.19 11.19 13.78
N ASP A 451 22.18 10.32 13.67
CA ASP A 451 23.31 10.56 12.77
C ASP A 451 22.88 10.41 11.29
N GLU A 452 23.73 10.88 10.39
CA GLU A 452 23.40 10.89 8.96
C GLU A 452 23.38 9.50 8.32
N VAL A 453 24.09 8.53 8.90
CA VAL A 453 24.08 7.15 8.43
C VAL A 453 22.70 6.54 8.68
N GLU A 454 22.19 6.75 9.88
CA GLU A 454 20.85 6.34 10.27
C GLU A 454 19.77 7.08 9.47
N LEU A 455 19.93 8.39 9.25
CA LEU A 455 19.01 9.13 8.39
C LEU A 455 19.03 8.60 6.95
N ALA A 456 20.20 8.31 6.39
CA ALA A 456 20.32 7.73 5.06
C ALA A 456 19.67 6.34 4.98
N SER A 457 19.85 5.50 6.00
CA SER A 457 19.25 4.16 6.03
C SER A 457 17.72 4.20 6.14
N VAL A 458 17.16 5.18 6.87
CA VAL A 458 15.71 5.38 6.92
C VAL A 458 15.12 5.59 5.53
N PHE A 459 15.82 6.29 4.63
CA PHE A 459 15.31 6.54 3.28
C PHE A 459 15.71 5.49 2.24
N SER A 460 16.68 4.62 2.52
CA SER A 460 16.96 3.47 1.65
C SER A 460 15.88 2.39 1.75
N THR A 461 15.08 2.39 2.82
CA THR A 461 13.98 1.43 3.02
C THR A 461 12.61 1.97 2.62
N ILE A 462 12.50 3.28 2.43
CA ILE A 462 11.26 3.91 2.03
C ILE A 462 11.09 3.73 0.53
N SER A 463 10.17 2.86 0.13
CA SER A 463 9.77 2.76 -1.26
C SER A 463 9.10 4.05 -1.70
N LEU A 464 9.79 4.82 -2.54
CA LEU A 464 9.15 5.93 -3.23
C LEU A 464 8.29 5.34 -4.32
N SER A 465 6.98 5.32 -4.08
CA SER A 465 6.06 5.23 -5.20
C SER A 465 6.41 6.39 -6.13
N ASN A 466 6.81 6.04 -7.35
CA ASN A 466 6.70 6.99 -8.45
C ASN A 466 5.29 7.58 -8.36
N VAL A 467 5.17 8.91 -8.58
CA VAL A 467 3.89 9.61 -8.79
C VAL A 467 2.91 8.62 -9.38
N ASN A 468 1.66 8.50 -8.91
CA ASN A 468 0.65 7.80 -9.73
C ASN A 468 0.70 8.42 -11.13
N PRO A 469 1.38 7.78 -12.10
CA PRO A 469 1.95 8.50 -13.23
C PRO A 469 0.83 8.87 -14.21
N LYS A 470 -0.39 8.41 -13.91
CA LYS A 470 -1.60 8.72 -14.62
C LYS A 470 -2.12 10.13 -14.29
N VAL A 471 -1.99 10.61 -13.06
CA VAL A 471 -2.62 11.88 -12.64
C VAL A 471 -1.83 13.11 -13.10
N LYS A 472 -0.58 13.29 -12.65
CA LYS A 472 0.32 14.39 -13.05
C LYS A 472 1.80 13.99 -12.93
N PRO A 473 2.42 13.43 -13.99
CA PRO A 473 3.86 13.17 -14.04
C PRO A 473 4.71 14.41 -13.69
N THR A 474 5.94 14.20 -13.20
CA THR A 474 6.89 15.30 -12.93
C THR A 474 7.36 16.04 -14.19
N THR A 475 7.03 15.54 -15.37
CA THR A 475 7.28 16.23 -16.65
C THR A 475 6.14 17.17 -17.06
N ASN A 476 5.05 17.22 -16.28
CA ASN A 476 3.82 17.94 -16.59
C ASN A 476 3.52 19.01 -15.54
N HIS A 477 3.03 20.17 -15.98
CA HIS A 477 2.61 21.27 -15.10
C HIS A 477 1.09 21.37 -14.96
N ASN A 478 0.33 20.68 -15.82
CA ASN A 478 -1.12 20.55 -15.72
C ASN A 478 -1.55 19.15 -15.25
N PRO A 479 -2.66 19.04 -14.49
CA PRO A 479 -3.45 20.14 -13.92
C PRO A 479 -2.65 20.93 -12.87
N ILE A 480 -3.05 22.18 -12.60
CA ILE A 480 -2.29 23.09 -11.72
C ILE A 480 -2.22 22.60 -10.27
N MET A 481 -3.16 21.75 -9.85
CA MET A 481 -3.15 21.07 -8.56
C MET A 481 -3.71 19.65 -8.68
N THR A 482 -3.32 18.76 -7.76
CA THR A 482 -3.82 17.38 -7.67
C THR A 482 -4.30 16.98 -6.28
N GLN A 483 -4.01 17.79 -5.26
CA GLN A 483 -4.47 17.56 -3.90
C GLN A 483 -5.99 17.76 -3.72
N ARG A 484 -6.66 18.45 -4.67
CA ARG A 484 -8.09 18.79 -4.67
C ARG A 484 -8.62 18.91 -6.10
N TYR A 485 -9.95 18.87 -6.24
CA TYR A 485 -10.62 19.34 -7.45
C TYR A 485 -10.83 20.86 -7.38
N GLY A 486 -10.86 21.49 -8.54
CA GLY A 486 -11.00 22.94 -8.67
C GLY A 486 -11.48 23.27 -10.07
N ALA A 487 -12.67 23.83 -10.13
CA ALA A 487 -13.37 24.13 -11.36
C ALA A 487 -13.57 25.63 -11.54
N ASP A 488 -13.96 26.03 -12.74
CA ASP A 488 -14.38 27.39 -13.08
C ASP A 488 -13.29 28.42 -12.73
N PRO A 489 -12.05 28.22 -13.24
CA PRO A 489 -10.90 29.00 -12.80
C PRO A 489 -10.97 30.44 -13.30
N CYS A 490 -10.80 31.39 -12.39
CA CYS A 490 -10.57 32.80 -12.71
C CYS A 490 -9.19 33.24 -12.22
N ALA A 491 -8.41 33.89 -13.10
CA ALA A 491 -7.09 34.40 -12.79
C ALA A 491 -7.11 35.90 -12.46
N MET A 492 -6.46 36.28 -11.36
CA MET A 492 -6.18 37.67 -10.99
C MET A 492 -4.67 37.82 -10.83
N VAL A 493 -4.06 38.73 -11.58
CA VAL A 493 -2.63 39.06 -11.43
C VAL A 493 -2.49 40.22 -10.44
N TYR A 494 -1.66 40.03 -9.42
CA TYR A 494 -1.35 41.06 -8.43
C TYR A 494 0.10 40.93 -7.97
N GLY A 495 0.84 42.04 -8.04
CA GLY A 495 2.28 42.04 -7.79
C GLY A 495 3.00 41.12 -8.78
N ASP A 496 3.88 40.26 -8.26
CA ASP A 496 4.67 39.31 -9.05
C ASP A 496 4.00 37.93 -9.18
N SER A 497 2.73 37.80 -8.81
CA SER A 497 2.00 36.54 -8.73
C SER A 497 0.68 36.56 -9.50
N VAL A 498 0.26 35.39 -9.98
CA VAL A 498 -1.11 35.11 -10.37
C VAL A 498 -1.82 34.34 -9.27
N TYR A 499 -3.07 34.71 -9.01
CA TYR A 499 -4.00 34.03 -8.12
C TYR A 499 -5.11 33.41 -8.94
N ILE A 500 -5.33 32.10 -8.80
CA ILE A 500 -6.41 31.37 -9.48
C ILE A 500 -7.45 30.96 -8.44
N TYR A 501 -8.67 31.48 -8.60
CA TYR A 501 -9.83 31.15 -7.78
C TYR A 501 -10.69 30.12 -8.50
N MET A 502 -11.16 29.12 -7.78
CA MET A 502 -11.91 28.00 -8.35
C MET A 502 -13.09 27.62 -7.45
N THR A 503 -14.20 27.23 -8.08
CA THR A 503 -15.26 26.43 -7.46
C THR A 503 -14.64 25.16 -6.85
N HIS A 504 -14.85 24.90 -5.56
CA HIS A 504 -14.38 23.67 -4.91
C HIS A 504 -15.33 22.51 -5.25
N ASP A 505 -15.07 21.82 -6.36
CA ASP A 505 -15.76 20.56 -6.68
C ASP A 505 -15.41 19.52 -5.58
N ILE A 506 -16.42 18.89 -4.97
CA ILE A 506 -16.26 17.88 -3.91
C ILE A 506 -17.14 16.68 -4.26
N TYR A 507 -16.64 15.47 -4.00
CA TYR A 507 -17.43 14.26 -4.20
C TYR A 507 -18.77 14.30 -3.46
N GLU A 508 -19.83 14.02 -4.21
CA GLU A 508 -21.14 13.77 -3.66
C GLU A 508 -21.41 12.28 -3.57
N TYR A 509 -22.11 11.86 -2.53
CA TYR A 509 -22.38 10.45 -2.25
C TYR A 509 -23.87 10.14 -2.23
N LYS A 510 -24.24 8.97 -2.74
CA LYS A 510 -25.57 8.36 -2.59
C LYS A 510 -25.39 6.90 -2.21
N ASN A 511 -25.93 6.50 -1.05
CA ASN A 511 -25.79 5.15 -0.50
C ASN A 511 -24.33 4.67 -0.38
N GLY A 512 -23.39 5.58 -0.08
CA GLY A 512 -21.96 5.27 0.05
C GLY A 512 -21.16 5.27 -1.27
N SER A 513 -21.81 5.37 -2.43
CA SER A 513 -21.13 5.49 -3.73
C SER A 513 -21.05 6.93 -4.21
N ILE A 514 -19.95 7.27 -4.88
CA ILE A 514 -19.81 8.55 -5.59
C ILE A 514 -20.93 8.65 -6.64
N LYS A 515 -21.60 9.80 -6.71
CA LYS A 515 -22.59 10.12 -7.75
C LYS A 515 -22.12 11.29 -8.61
N ASN A 516 -22.93 11.67 -9.59
CA ASN A 516 -22.69 12.87 -10.39
C ASN A 516 -22.64 14.12 -9.50
N ASN A 517 -21.74 15.04 -9.86
CA ASN A 517 -21.68 16.39 -9.31
C ASN A 517 -22.96 17.13 -9.71
N GLU A 518 -23.81 17.41 -8.75
CA GLU A 518 -25.05 18.16 -8.91
C GLU A 518 -24.86 19.63 -8.49
N TYR A 519 -23.65 19.99 -8.05
CA TYR A 519 -23.18 21.34 -7.68
C TYR A 519 -23.87 21.95 -6.45
N GLY A 520 -25.00 21.40 -6.01
CA GLY A 520 -25.87 21.96 -4.97
C GLY A 520 -25.28 22.01 -3.56
N THR A 521 -24.17 21.30 -3.31
CA THR A 521 -23.46 21.27 -2.02
C THR A 521 -22.22 22.16 -1.99
N ILE A 522 -21.86 22.79 -3.12
CA ILE A 522 -20.62 23.56 -3.23
C ILE A 522 -20.77 24.90 -2.50
N THR A 523 -19.95 25.08 -1.46
CA THR A 523 -19.98 26.21 -0.53
C THR A 523 -18.61 26.86 -0.29
N GLU A 524 -17.58 26.35 -0.98
CA GLU A 524 -16.20 26.75 -0.80
C GLU A 524 -15.56 27.18 -2.13
N ILE A 525 -14.59 28.09 -2.04
CA ILE A 525 -13.75 28.54 -3.16
C ILE A 525 -12.29 28.20 -2.84
N VAL A 526 -11.59 27.54 -3.74
CA VAL A 526 -10.14 27.28 -3.62
C VAL A 526 -9.37 28.43 -4.25
N CYS A 527 -8.28 28.88 -3.62
CA CYS A 527 -7.36 29.86 -4.19
C CYS A 527 -5.94 29.28 -4.27
N LEU A 528 -5.32 29.33 -5.44
CA LEU A 528 -3.90 29.03 -5.63
C LEU A 528 -3.14 30.29 -6.01
N ALA A 529 -1.89 30.42 -5.58
CA ALA A 529 -1.01 31.51 -6.00
C ALA A 529 0.27 30.97 -6.65
N SER A 530 0.77 31.60 -7.71
CA SER A 530 2.06 31.26 -8.30
C SER A 530 2.79 32.48 -8.84
N ALA A 531 4.09 32.55 -8.58
CA ALA A 531 4.99 33.54 -9.18
C ALA A 531 5.63 33.04 -10.50
N ASP A 532 5.44 31.76 -10.84
CA ASP A 532 6.17 31.09 -11.93
C ASP A 532 5.32 30.18 -12.84
N LEU A 533 4.00 30.10 -12.57
CA LEU A 533 2.99 29.29 -13.26
C LEU A 533 3.12 27.76 -13.11
N VAL A 534 4.05 27.29 -12.29
CA VAL A 534 4.34 25.85 -12.14
C VAL A 534 4.26 25.41 -10.68
N ASN A 535 4.89 26.16 -9.79
CA ASN A 535 4.81 25.93 -8.35
C ASN A 535 3.65 26.75 -7.80
N TRP A 536 2.66 26.08 -7.22
CA TRP A 536 1.42 26.71 -6.75
C TRP A 536 1.34 26.60 -5.23
N THR A 537 1.24 27.74 -4.55
CA THR A 537 0.89 27.83 -3.13
C THR A 537 -0.62 27.65 -2.97
N ASP A 538 -1.03 26.65 -2.20
CA ASP A 538 -2.43 26.38 -1.88
C ASP A 538 -2.90 27.22 -0.68
N HIS A 539 -3.84 28.14 -0.89
CA HIS A 539 -4.44 28.94 0.19
C HIS A 539 -5.70 28.32 0.80
N GLY A 540 -5.98 27.05 0.46
CA GLY A 540 -7.05 26.25 1.01
C GLY A 540 -8.45 26.55 0.44
N PRO A 541 -9.43 25.68 0.75
CA PRO A 541 -10.83 25.93 0.43
C PRO A 541 -11.45 26.90 1.43
N MET A 542 -11.88 28.05 0.94
CA MET A 542 -12.45 29.14 1.74
C MET A 542 -13.96 28.99 1.80
N LYS A 543 -14.50 28.79 3.01
CA LYS A 543 -15.95 28.62 3.23
C LYS A 543 -16.71 29.94 3.16
N VAL A 544 -17.02 30.37 1.94
CA VAL A 544 -17.69 31.65 1.66
C VAL A 544 -19.22 31.57 1.73
N ALA A 545 -19.79 30.37 1.63
CA ALA A 545 -21.23 30.14 1.58
C ALA A 545 -21.66 28.96 2.49
N GLY A 546 -22.96 28.69 2.53
CA GLY A 546 -23.55 27.60 3.31
C GLY A 546 -23.57 27.86 4.81
N GLN A 547 -23.92 26.82 5.58
CA GLN A 547 -24.01 26.93 7.03
C GLN A 547 -22.63 27.26 7.65
N GLY A 548 -22.55 28.39 8.33
CA GLY A 548 -21.30 28.89 8.93
C GLY A 548 -20.31 29.48 7.94
N GLY A 549 -20.73 29.73 6.69
CA GLY A 549 -19.92 30.46 5.71
C GLY A 549 -19.84 31.96 6.01
N ILE A 550 -18.88 32.63 5.37
CA ILE A 550 -18.64 34.08 5.53
C ILE A 550 -19.89 34.88 5.14
N SER A 551 -20.53 34.52 4.02
CA SER A 551 -21.77 35.15 3.54
C SER A 551 -23.02 34.30 3.83
N LYS A 552 -24.21 34.85 3.57
CA LYS A 552 -25.49 34.12 3.63
C LYS A 552 -25.89 33.44 2.32
N ALA A 553 -24.99 33.33 1.34
CA ALA A 553 -25.26 32.55 0.14
C ALA A 553 -25.41 31.07 0.49
N SER A 554 -26.22 30.34 -0.27
CA SER A 554 -26.35 28.88 -0.15
C SER A 554 -25.23 28.15 -0.87
N ASN A 555 -24.76 28.72 -1.99
CA ASN A 555 -23.73 28.16 -2.85
C ASN A 555 -22.67 29.19 -3.25
N SER A 556 -21.53 28.73 -3.75
CA SER A 556 -20.45 29.57 -4.26
C SER A 556 -19.81 29.00 -5.53
N TRP A 557 -20.41 29.30 -6.68
CA TRP A 557 -19.96 28.84 -7.99
C TRP A 557 -19.24 29.95 -8.77
N ALA A 558 -18.38 29.55 -9.70
CA ALA A 558 -17.74 30.39 -10.72
C ALA A 558 -17.20 31.72 -10.15
N PRO A 559 -16.14 31.65 -9.33
CA PRO A 559 -15.60 32.84 -8.71
C PRO A 559 -14.93 33.76 -9.74
N THR A 560 -14.99 35.07 -9.50
CA THR A 560 -14.10 36.05 -10.14
C THR A 560 -13.58 37.02 -9.08
N ALA A 561 -12.35 37.50 -9.25
CA ALA A 561 -11.72 38.39 -8.29
C ALA A 561 -11.12 39.62 -8.96
N CYS A 562 -11.11 40.73 -8.23
CA CYS A 562 -10.39 41.94 -8.62
C CYS A 562 -9.77 42.62 -7.40
N HIS A 563 -8.87 43.57 -7.64
CA HIS A 563 -8.30 44.42 -6.61
C HIS A 563 -8.36 45.89 -7.04
N VAL A 564 -8.46 46.78 -6.06
CA VAL A 564 -8.37 48.23 -6.27
C VAL A 564 -7.70 48.93 -5.09
N THR A 565 -6.89 49.95 -5.41
CA THR A 565 -6.33 50.84 -4.40
C THR A 565 -7.38 51.86 -3.95
N MET A 566 -7.90 51.71 -2.73
CA MET A 566 -8.87 52.60 -2.12
C MET A 566 -8.21 53.38 -0.98
N ASN A 567 -8.18 54.71 -1.07
CA ASN A 567 -7.57 55.58 -0.05
C ASN A 567 -6.10 55.22 0.26
N GLY A 568 -5.33 54.84 -0.76
CA GLY A 568 -3.92 54.45 -0.62
C GLY A 568 -3.70 53.05 -0.02
N LYS A 569 -4.74 52.24 0.14
CA LYS A 569 -4.65 50.84 0.58
C LYS A 569 -5.26 49.92 -0.46
N GLU A 570 -4.59 48.81 -0.72
CA GLU A 570 -5.13 47.80 -1.62
C GLU A 570 -6.29 47.05 -0.97
N ARG A 571 -7.32 46.78 -1.78
CA ARG A 571 -8.53 46.07 -1.35
C ARG A 571 -8.89 45.03 -2.40
N PHE A 572 -9.21 43.82 -1.96
CA PHE A 572 -9.56 42.69 -2.81
C PHE A 572 -11.04 42.37 -2.70
N PHE A 573 -11.65 41.99 -3.83
CA PHE A 573 -13.05 41.63 -3.92
C PHE A 573 -13.18 40.28 -4.63
N LEU A 574 -13.91 39.36 -4.02
CA LEU A 574 -14.20 38.05 -4.56
C LEU A 574 -15.70 37.92 -4.78
N TYR A 575 -16.10 37.79 -6.03
CA TYR A 575 -17.48 37.64 -6.48
C TYR A 575 -17.75 36.17 -6.80
N PHE A 576 -18.95 35.70 -6.52
CA PHE A 576 -19.35 34.31 -6.81
C PHE A 576 -20.86 34.19 -6.95
N ALA A 577 -21.31 33.16 -7.65
CA ALA A 577 -22.72 32.88 -7.87
C ALA A 577 -23.31 32.00 -6.75
N ASN A 578 -24.47 32.43 -6.23
CA ASN A 578 -25.29 31.64 -5.32
C ASN A 578 -26.26 30.77 -6.13
N GLY A 579 -25.72 29.69 -6.70
CA GLY A 579 -26.41 28.91 -7.73
C GLY A 579 -26.77 29.80 -8.93
N GLY A 580 -27.85 29.47 -9.64
CA GLY A 580 -28.36 30.28 -10.75
C GLY A 580 -29.20 31.51 -10.34
N ASN A 581 -29.10 32.02 -9.11
CA ASN A 581 -30.09 32.93 -8.52
C ASN A 581 -29.58 34.29 -8.03
N GLY A 582 -28.28 34.56 -8.11
CA GLY A 582 -27.71 35.82 -7.66
C GLY A 582 -26.21 35.79 -7.51
N ILE A 583 -25.59 36.96 -7.52
CA ILE A 583 -24.15 37.13 -7.35
C ILE A 583 -23.90 37.77 -5.99
N TYR A 584 -22.95 37.23 -5.25
CA TYR A 584 -22.49 37.69 -3.95
C TYR A 584 -21.07 38.22 -4.06
N VAL A 585 -20.65 39.01 -3.07
CA VAL A 585 -19.29 39.55 -2.97
C VAL A 585 -18.83 39.53 -1.53
N VAL A 586 -17.58 39.12 -1.33
CA VAL A 586 -16.83 39.28 -0.07
C VAL A 586 -15.57 40.10 -0.37
N ALA A 587 -15.03 40.79 0.65
CA ALA A 587 -13.82 41.60 0.48
C ALA A 587 -12.75 41.22 1.49
N GLY A 588 -11.50 41.57 1.21
CA GLY A 588 -10.37 41.31 2.09
C GLY A 588 -9.22 42.28 1.82
N ASP A 589 -8.22 42.24 2.70
CA ASP A 589 -7.02 43.08 2.58
C ASP A 589 -5.83 42.31 1.98
N THR A 590 -6.01 41.03 1.64
CA THR A 590 -5.06 40.23 0.85
C THR A 590 -5.79 39.47 -0.26
N PRO A 591 -5.07 39.02 -1.31
CA PRO A 591 -5.66 38.23 -2.39
C PRO A 591 -6.32 36.92 -1.94
N TYR A 592 -5.96 36.36 -0.80
CA TYR A 592 -6.44 35.06 -0.32
C TYR A 592 -7.22 35.17 1.00
N GLY A 593 -7.53 36.40 1.43
CA GLY A 593 -8.26 36.68 2.65
C GLY A 593 -7.37 36.86 3.89
N PRO A 594 -7.93 36.76 5.12
CA PRO A 594 -9.31 36.40 5.42
C PRO A 594 -10.32 37.37 4.77
N TRP A 595 -11.49 36.83 4.44
CA TRP A 595 -12.56 37.57 3.77
C TRP A 595 -13.66 37.97 4.76
N GLU A 596 -14.34 39.07 4.46
CA GLU A 596 -15.49 39.59 5.21
C GLU A 596 -16.73 39.77 4.33
N ASP A 597 -17.90 39.56 4.93
CA ASP A 597 -19.19 39.83 4.31
C ASP A 597 -19.51 41.33 4.32
N VAL A 598 -19.09 41.99 3.25
CA VAL A 598 -19.32 43.43 3.01
C VAL A 598 -20.78 43.77 2.64
N LYS A 599 -21.64 42.76 2.45
CA LYS A 599 -23.05 42.95 2.09
C LYS A 599 -24.02 42.59 3.21
N ASN A 600 -23.53 42.21 4.39
CA ASN A 600 -24.35 41.80 5.54
C ASN A 600 -25.39 40.72 5.17
N GLY A 601 -25.00 39.80 4.30
CA GLY A 601 -25.77 38.65 3.85
C GLY A 601 -26.66 38.89 2.64
N GLN A 602 -26.62 40.08 2.04
CA GLN A 602 -27.37 40.40 0.83
C GLN A 602 -26.58 40.04 -0.43
N GLY A 603 -27.26 39.63 -1.50
CA GLY A 603 -26.62 39.51 -2.81
C GLY A 603 -26.20 40.89 -3.35
N LEU A 604 -25.08 40.95 -4.07
CA LEU A 604 -24.66 42.11 -4.84
C LEU A 604 -25.62 42.37 -6.02
N ILE A 605 -25.94 41.31 -6.77
CA ILE A 605 -26.88 41.36 -7.89
C ILE A 605 -27.97 40.31 -7.65
N THR A 606 -29.23 40.75 -7.68
CA THR A 606 -30.40 39.90 -7.44
C THR A 606 -31.38 39.99 -8.60
N ARG A 607 -32.26 38.98 -8.72
CA ARG A 607 -33.34 38.96 -9.73
C ARG A 607 -34.32 40.14 -9.63
N SER A 608 -34.43 40.78 -8.47
CA SER A 608 -35.31 41.94 -8.26
C SER A 608 -34.73 43.24 -8.81
N MET A 609 -33.44 43.28 -9.14
CA MET A 609 -32.83 44.46 -9.75
C MET A 609 -33.26 44.63 -11.21
N PRO A 610 -33.37 45.88 -11.71
CA PRO A 610 -33.74 46.15 -13.09
C PRO A 610 -32.84 45.39 -14.08
N ASN A 611 -33.47 44.71 -15.04
CA ASN A 611 -32.84 43.88 -16.08
C ASN A 611 -32.07 42.64 -15.60
N CYS A 612 -32.06 42.29 -14.30
CA CYS A 612 -31.29 41.15 -13.79
C CYS A 612 -32.05 39.82 -13.74
N ASN A 613 -33.36 39.80 -14.01
CA ASN A 613 -34.14 38.56 -14.03
C ASN A 613 -33.92 37.78 -15.35
N VAL A 614 -32.80 37.06 -15.43
CA VAL A 614 -32.40 36.20 -16.56
C VAL A 614 -32.55 34.71 -16.21
N ASP A 615 -32.39 33.81 -17.18
CA ASP A 615 -32.58 32.36 -16.98
C ASP A 615 -31.63 31.85 -15.87
N TRP A 616 -30.32 31.94 -16.10
CA TRP A 616 -29.30 31.71 -15.07
C TRP A 616 -28.62 33.03 -14.71
N LEU A 617 -28.74 33.45 -13.44
CA LEU A 617 -28.10 34.64 -12.89
C LEU A 617 -26.83 34.21 -12.12
N PHE A 618 -25.75 33.96 -12.86
CA PHE A 618 -24.50 33.37 -12.37
C PHE A 618 -23.27 33.79 -13.21
N ASP A 619 -22.16 33.09 -13.05
CA ASP A 619 -20.89 33.21 -13.79
C ASP A 619 -20.43 34.66 -13.96
N PRO A 620 -20.13 35.35 -12.85
CA PRO A 620 -19.62 36.71 -12.89
C PRO A 620 -18.21 36.77 -13.48
N ALA A 621 -17.92 37.82 -14.25
CA ALA A 621 -16.57 38.26 -14.59
C ALA A 621 -16.42 39.76 -14.38
N VAL A 622 -15.31 40.18 -13.79
CA VAL A 622 -15.06 41.59 -13.45
C VAL A 622 -13.84 42.12 -14.20
N LEU A 623 -13.98 43.34 -14.73
CA LEU A 623 -12.88 44.15 -15.27
C LEU A 623 -12.77 45.42 -14.44
N VAL A 624 -11.57 45.72 -13.95
CA VAL A 624 -11.19 47.06 -13.48
C VAL A 624 -10.48 47.74 -14.65
N ASP A 625 -11.07 48.81 -15.16
CA ASP A 625 -10.53 49.56 -16.28
C ASP A 625 -9.36 50.46 -15.84
N ASP A 626 -8.57 50.96 -16.80
CA ASP A 626 -7.38 51.79 -16.55
C ASP A 626 -7.69 53.07 -15.76
N ASP A 627 -8.94 53.54 -15.80
CA ASP A 627 -9.41 54.72 -15.05
C ASP A 627 -9.92 54.37 -13.63
N GLY A 628 -9.82 53.10 -13.24
CA GLY A 628 -10.29 52.56 -11.96
C GLY A 628 -11.78 52.22 -11.92
N THR A 629 -12.52 52.36 -13.02
CA THR A 629 -13.93 51.98 -13.11
C THR A 629 -14.08 50.46 -13.19
N GLY A 630 -14.89 49.89 -12.30
CA GLY A 630 -15.25 48.48 -12.36
C GLY A 630 -16.46 48.19 -13.25
N TYR A 631 -16.42 47.07 -13.98
CA TYR A 631 -17.54 46.52 -14.74
C TYR A 631 -17.70 45.05 -14.41
N ILE A 632 -18.94 44.58 -14.27
CA ILE A 632 -19.27 43.18 -14.02
C ILE A 632 -20.17 42.63 -15.13
N TYR A 633 -19.79 41.50 -15.69
CA TYR A 633 -20.47 40.75 -16.74
C TYR A 633 -21.00 39.48 -16.13
N PHE A 634 -22.22 39.07 -16.48
CA PHE A 634 -22.84 37.92 -15.86
C PHE A 634 -24.04 37.40 -16.66
N GLY A 635 -24.52 36.22 -16.27
CA GLY A 635 -25.76 35.64 -16.77
C GLY A 635 -25.54 34.60 -17.87
N GLY A 636 -26.56 33.79 -18.08
CA GLY A 636 -26.53 32.68 -19.03
C GLY A 636 -27.84 31.91 -19.04
N GLY A 637 -27.78 30.67 -19.49
CA GLY A 637 -28.95 29.83 -19.74
C GLY A 637 -29.58 30.08 -21.10
N VAL A 638 -30.30 29.08 -21.59
CA VAL A 638 -30.89 29.07 -22.94
C VAL A 638 -32.39 28.88 -22.82
N PRO A 639 -33.16 29.98 -22.87
CA PRO A 639 -34.62 29.90 -22.93
C PRO A 639 -35.07 29.05 -24.13
N GLN A 640 -36.14 28.28 -23.95
CA GLN A 640 -36.65 27.35 -24.96
C GLN A 640 -36.82 28.04 -26.33
N GLY A 641 -36.23 27.45 -27.37
CA GLY A 641 -36.30 27.96 -28.75
C GLY A 641 -35.37 29.14 -29.05
N ARG A 642 -34.54 29.58 -28.11
CA ARG A 642 -33.64 30.74 -28.26
C ARG A 642 -32.16 30.38 -28.40
N ASN A 643 -31.84 29.24 -29.00
CA ASN A 643 -30.44 28.77 -29.07
C ASN A 643 -29.50 29.79 -29.74
N ALA A 644 -29.92 30.46 -30.83
CA ALA A 644 -29.05 31.41 -31.55
C ALA A 644 -28.93 32.78 -30.86
N ASP A 645 -29.98 33.23 -30.16
CA ASP A 645 -30.02 34.49 -29.42
C ASP A 645 -30.67 34.30 -28.04
N PRO A 646 -29.91 33.75 -27.06
CA PRO A 646 -30.45 33.45 -25.75
C PRO A 646 -30.85 34.68 -24.93
N GLY A 647 -30.33 35.87 -25.24
CA GLY A 647 -30.68 37.15 -24.61
C GLY A 647 -30.50 37.22 -23.08
N THR A 648 -29.59 36.42 -22.52
CA THR A 648 -29.44 36.18 -21.08
C THR A 648 -28.18 36.78 -20.45
N ALA A 649 -27.19 37.23 -21.23
CA ALA A 649 -26.03 37.94 -20.69
C ALA A 649 -26.36 39.40 -20.32
N ARG A 650 -25.68 39.90 -19.29
CA ARG A 650 -25.82 41.24 -18.73
C ARG A 650 -24.46 41.83 -18.42
N ILE A 651 -24.42 43.16 -18.44
CA ILE A 651 -23.26 43.97 -18.02
C ILE A 651 -23.78 45.04 -17.08
N ALA A 652 -23.12 45.26 -15.94
CA ALA A 652 -23.37 46.38 -15.06
C ALA A 652 -22.06 47.13 -14.76
N LYS A 653 -22.17 48.44 -14.60
CA LYS A 653 -21.08 49.24 -14.04
C LYS A 653 -21.09 49.09 -12.52
N LEU A 654 -19.94 48.85 -11.92
CA LEU A 654 -19.80 48.81 -10.47
C LEU A 654 -19.75 50.22 -9.89
N GLY A 655 -20.30 50.39 -8.69
CA GLY A 655 -20.07 51.58 -7.89
C GLY A 655 -18.59 51.71 -7.50
N LYS A 656 -18.17 52.90 -7.08
CA LYS A 656 -16.78 53.16 -6.64
C LYS A 656 -16.36 52.32 -5.42
N ASP A 657 -17.32 51.74 -4.72
CA ASP A 657 -17.12 50.86 -3.57
C ASP A 657 -16.95 49.38 -3.95
N PHE A 658 -17.13 49.02 -5.22
CA PHE A 658 -17.06 47.65 -5.75
C PHE A 658 -18.05 46.64 -5.13
N ILE A 659 -18.98 47.13 -4.29
CA ILE A 659 -19.99 46.34 -3.56
C ILE A 659 -21.42 46.83 -3.84
N SER A 660 -21.56 47.63 -4.90
CA SER A 660 -22.81 48.14 -5.46
C SER A 660 -22.73 48.23 -6.99
N ILE A 661 -23.86 48.39 -7.67
CA ILE A 661 -23.92 48.72 -9.09
C ILE A 661 -24.32 50.19 -9.30
N ASP A 662 -23.69 50.87 -10.26
CA ASP A 662 -23.98 52.24 -10.67
C ASP A 662 -24.96 52.23 -11.87
N GLY A 663 -26.23 52.54 -11.59
CA GLY A 663 -27.31 52.50 -12.58
C GLY A 663 -27.99 51.13 -12.69
N SER A 664 -28.35 50.72 -13.91
CA SER A 664 -29.04 49.45 -14.19
C SER A 664 -28.21 48.56 -15.10
N ALA A 665 -28.31 47.23 -14.93
CA ALA A 665 -27.71 46.29 -15.85
C ALA A 665 -28.23 46.49 -17.28
N GLN A 666 -27.35 46.29 -18.27
CA GLN A 666 -27.62 46.37 -19.69
C GLN A 666 -27.55 44.98 -20.32
N SER A 667 -28.35 44.73 -21.36
CA SER A 667 -28.29 43.47 -22.10
C SER A 667 -27.05 43.40 -22.99
N LEU A 668 -26.40 42.24 -22.95
CA LEU A 668 -25.41 41.81 -23.93
C LEU A 668 -26.00 40.61 -24.67
N ASN A 669 -25.84 40.56 -25.99
CA ASN A 669 -26.42 39.49 -26.82
C ASN A 669 -25.33 38.70 -27.57
N PRO A 670 -24.58 37.83 -26.87
CA PRO A 670 -23.64 36.93 -27.52
C PRO A 670 -24.40 35.86 -28.30
N PRO A 671 -24.05 35.60 -29.58
CA PRO A 671 -24.73 34.57 -30.35
C PRO A 671 -24.44 33.19 -29.74
N TYR A 672 -25.46 32.38 -29.57
CA TYR A 672 -25.35 31.05 -28.97
C TYR A 672 -24.75 31.01 -27.57
N LEU A 673 -24.97 32.04 -26.73
CA LEU A 673 -24.56 32.04 -25.32
C LEU A 673 -25.03 30.80 -24.54
N PHE A 674 -24.20 30.31 -23.64
CA PHE A 674 -24.56 29.38 -22.58
C PHE A 674 -24.26 29.96 -21.20
N GLU A 675 -22.99 30.21 -20.91
CA GLU A 675 -22.47 30.59 -19.59
C GLU A 675 -21.05 31.18 -19.69
N ASP A 676 -20.30 31.22 -18.58
CA ASP A 676 -18.85 31.50 -18.54
C ASP A 676 -18.48 32.87 -19.11
N ALA A 677 -19.03 33.94 -18.53
CA ALA A 677 -18.63 35.28 -18.92
C ALA A 677 -17.12 35.47 -18.67
N GLY A 678 -16.41 36.07 -19.62
CA GLY A 678 -15.03 36.51 -19.47
C GLY A 678 -14.85 37.90 -20.08
N ILE A 679 -13.91 38.68 -19.56
CA ILE A 679 -13.64 40.02 -20.07
C ILE A 679 -12.16 40.39 -19.91
N ASN A 680 -11.58 40.92 -20.98
CA ASN A 680 -10.22 41.48 -20.96
C ASN A 680 -10.20 42.82 -21.69
N LYS A 681 -9.36 43.75 -21.22
CA LYS A 681 -8.97 44.91 -22.00
C LYS A 681 -7.67 44.61 -22.73
N ILE A 682 -7.69 44.66 -24.07
CA ILE A 682 -6.54 44.36 -24.92
C ILE A 682 -6.35 45.52 -25.89
N GLY A 683 -5.29 46.30 -25.67
CA GLY A 683 -5.10 47.57 -26.37
C GLY A 683 -6.28 48.51 -26.15
N LYS A 684 -6.92 48.97 -27.23
CA LYS A 684 -8.09 49.85 -27.18
C LYS A 684 -9.44 49.12 -27.05
N ASN A 685 -9.42 47.79 -27.07
CA ASN A 685 -10.62 46.97 -27.17
C ASN A 685 -10.94 46.30 -25.84
N TYR A 686 -12.22 46.17 -25.55
CA TYR A 686 -12.79 45.25 -24.58
C TYR A 686 -13.18 43.98 -25.32
N VAL A 687 -12.61 42.85 -24.91
CA VAL A 687 -12.81 41.53 -25.49
C VAL A 687 -13.63 40.71 -24.52
N TYR A 688 -14.93 40.59 -24.79
CA TYR A 688 -15.84 39.74 -24.02
C TYR A 688 -15.76 38.31 -24.55
N SER A 689 -15.46 37.35 -23.70
CA SER A 689 -15.45 35.93 -24.02
C SER A 689 -16.59 35.19 -23.33
N TYR A 690 -17.04 34.07 -23.91
CA TYR A 690 -18.13 33.27 -23.38
C TYR A 690 -18.13 31.84 -23.92
N CYS A 691 -18.74 30.92 -23.17
CA CYS A 691 -19.01 29.55 -23.61
C CYS A 691 -20.30 29.47 -24.43
N THR A 692 -20.23 28.79 -25.57
CA THR A 692 -21.38 28.59 -26.47
C THR A 692 -22.25 27.40 -26.04
N ASN A 693 -23.54 27.44 -26.35
CA ASN A 693 -24.46 26.38 -25.95
C ASN A 693 -24.29 25.09 -26.77
N TRP A 694 -25.07 24.09 -26.38
CA TRP A 694 -25.00 22.73 -26.94
C TRP A 694 -25.80 22.54 -28.24
N ASN A 695 -26.36 23.62 -28.81
CA ASN A 695 -27.11 23.55 -30.06
C ASN A 695 -26.78 24.73 -30.97
N THR A 696 -25.62 24.63 -31.63
CA THR A 696 -25.14 25.64 -32.58
C THR A 696 -25.36 25.26 -34.05
N GLY A 697 -26.13 24.21 -34.33
CA GLY A 697 -26.33 23.69 -35.68
C GLY A 697 -26.86 24.74 -36.67
N GLY A 698 -26.34 24.73 -37.90
CA GLY A 698 -26.81 25.57 -39.00
C GLY A 698 -26.38 27.04 -38.96
N ASN A 699 -25.46 27.42 -38.06
CA ASN A 699 -24.91 28.78 -38.02
C ASN A 699 -23.93 29.04 -39.18
N ASN A 700 -23.83 30.28 -39.62
CA ASN A 700 -22.93 30.74 -40.69
C ASN A 700 -21.68 31.48 -40.17
N ILE A 701 -21.44 31.46 -38.85
CA ILE A 701 -20.36 32.20 -38.17
C ILE A 701 -19.25 31.28 -37.64
N GLY A 702 -19.34 29.96 -37.88
CA GLY A 702 -18.28 28.99 -37.58
C GLY A 702 -18.21 28.55 -36.12
N ILE A 703 -19.30 28.71 -35.36
CA ILE A 703 -19.37 28.29 -33.95
C ILE A 703 -19.73 26.80 -33.83
N SER A 704 -19.09 26.10 -32.89
CA SER A 704 -19.44 24.73 -32.47
C SER A 704 -19.97 24.71 -31.03
N ASN A 705 -20.46 23.54 -30.59
CA ASN A 705 -21.00 23.37 -29.23
C ASN A 705 -19.90 23.51 -28.15
N ALA A 706 -20.23 24.17 -27.04
CA ALA A 706 -19.39 24.27 -25.83
C ALA A 706 -17.94 24.72 -26.07
N VAL A 707 -17.78 25.72 -26.94
CA VAL A 707 -16.47 26.36 -27.23
C VAL A 707 -16.45 27.78 -26.69
N ILE A 708 -15.25 28.28 -26.38
CA ILE A 708 -15.07 29.68 -26.01
C ILE A 708 -15.02 30.53 -27.28
N SER A 709 -15.87 31.55 -27.31
CA SER A 709 -15.94 32.55 -28.38
C SER A 709 -15.78 33.96 -27.83
N THR A 710 -15.45 34.90 -28.71
CA THR A 710 -15.18 36.30 -28.34
C THR A 710 -16.07 37.29 -29.09
N MET A 711 -16.36 38.41 -28.44
CA MET A 711 -16.93 39.62 -29.01
C MET A 711 -16.03 40.80 -28.65
N ILE A 712 -16.01 41.82 -29.50
CA ILE A 712 -15.13 42.99 -29.35
C ILE A 712 -15.94 44.27 -29.33
N SER A 713 -15.59 45.19 -28.44
CA SER A 713 -16.06 46.58 -28.45
C SER A 713 -14.93 47.55 -28.09
N THR A 714 -15.08 48.83 -28.41
CA THR A 714 -14.25 49.92 -27.88
C THR A 714 -14.92 50.64 -26.70
N ASP A 715 -16.09 50.18 -26.27
CA ASP A 715 -16.83 50.68 -25.10
C ASP A 715 -17.13 49.47 -24.19
N PRO A 716 -16.87 49.56 -22.87
CA PRO A 716 -16.99 48.41 -21.98
C PRO A 716 -18.43 47.92 -21.82
N MET A 717 -19.44 48.74 -22.07
CA MET A 717 -20.84 48.37 -21.78
C MET A 717 -21.68 48.03 -23.00
N ARG A 718 -21.26 48.40 -24.22
CA ARG A 718 -22.12 48.33 -25.41
C ARG A 718 -21.32 48.19 -26.69
N GLY A 719 -22.00 47.88 -27.78
CA GLY A 719 -21.38 47.85 -29.12
C GLY A 719 -20.53 46.62 -29.41
N PHE A 720 -20.65 45.57 -28.59
CA PHE A 720 -19.95 44.31 -28.82
C PHE A 720 -20.41 43.64 -30.12
N THR A 721 -19.45 43.26 -30.95
CA THR A 721 -19.66 42.46 -32.17
C THR A 721 -18.89 41.15 -32.08
N TYR A 722 -19.51 40.05 -32.49
CA TYR A 722 -18.83 38.75 -32.57
C TYR A 722 -17.54 38.84 -33.41
N ASP A 723 -16.45 38.27 -32.90
CA ASP A 723 -15.17 38.17 -33.62
C ASP A 723 -14.91 36.73 -34.08
N ARG A 724 -14.72 35.79 -33.14
CA ARG A 724 -14.37 34.40 -33.47
C ARG A 724 -14.51 33.42 -32.31
N LYS A 725 -14.49 32.12 -32.64
CA LYS A 725 -14.13 31.03 -31.72
C LYS A 725 -12.63 31.10 -31.39
N VAL A 726 -12.27 30.94 -30.12
CA VAL A 726 -10.87 31.01 -29.64
C VAL A 726 -10.39 29.74 -28.92
N PHE A 727 -11.26 28.93 -28.33
CA PHE A 727 -10.85 27.69 -27.66
C PHE A 727 -11.92 26.61 -27.78
N ASP A 728 -11.54 25.42 -28.24
CA ASP A 728 -12.46 24.28 -28.32
C ASP A 728 -12.77 23.69 -26.92
N ASN A 729 -13.78 22.84 -26.82
CA ASN A 729 -14.06 22.11 -25.58
C ASN A 729 -12.83 21.26 -25.17
N PRO A 730 -12.42 21.28 -23.89
CA PRO A 730 -11.25 20.54 -23.39
C PRO A 730 -11.27 19.03 -23.70
N SER A 731 -12.46 18.44 -23.84
CA SER A 731 -12.64 17.03 -24.22
C SER A 731 -12.00 16.67 -25.55
N LYS A 732 -11.74 17.66 -26.44
CA LYS A 732 -11.00 17.49 -27.69
C LYS A 732 -9.59 16.94 -27.47
N TRP A 733 -8.95 17.25 -26.33
CA TRP A 733 -7.56 16.87 -26.04
C TRP A 733 -7.40 16.06 -24.76
N LEU A 734 -8.20 16.36 -23.72
CA LEU A 734 -8.03 15.83 -22.36
C LEU A 734 -9.09 14.77 -22.00
N GLY A 735 -9.98 14.43 -22.94
CA GLY A 735 -11.05 13.46 -22.75
C GLY A 735 -12.21 13.96 -21.87
N SER A 736 -13.27 13.14 -21.80
CA SER A 736 -14.54 13.37 -21.10
C SER A 736 -15.27 14.67 -21.43
N ASN A 737 -16.47 14.54 -22.00
CA ASN A 737 -17.29 15.69 -22.36
C ASN A 737 -17.84 16.38 -21.11
N GLY A 738 -17.72 17.69 -21.05
CA GLY A 738 -18.16 18.52 -19.94
C GLY A 738 -18.38 19.97 -20.37
N ASN A 739 -18.83 20.82 -19.45
CA ASN A 739 -18.87 22.25 -19.73
C ASN A 739 -17.46 22.82 -19.95
N ASN A 740 -17.41 24.03 -20.49
CA ASN A 740 -16.18 24.77 -20.75
C ASN A 740 -16.26 26.09 -19.98
N HIS A 741 -15.28 26.35 -19.13
CA HIS A 741 -15.17 27.56 -18.33
C HIS A 741 -13.72 28.06 -18.36
N HIS A 742 -13.51 29.38 -18.42
CA HIS A 742 -12.18 29.92 -18.65
C HIS A 742 -11.93 31.32 -18.07
N SER A 743 -10.66 31.69 -18.03
CA SER A 743 -10.24 33.08 -17.87
C SER A 743 -8.92 33.31 -18.61
N PHE A 744 -8.87 34.35 -19.44
CA PHE A 744 -7.63 34.80 -20.08
C PHE A 744 -6.92 35.81 -19.19
N PHE A 745 -5.59 35.74 -19.13
CA PHE A 745 -4.80 36.68 -18.35
C PHE A 745 -3.41 36.89 -18.97
N LYS A 746 -2.82 38.06 -18.71
CA LYS A 746 -1.44 38.38 -19.07
C LYS A 746 -0.57 38.33 -17.84
N PHE A 747 0.52 37.57 -17.88
CA PHE A 747 1.49 37.46 -16.80
C PHE A 747 2.91 37.44 -17.38
N LYS A 748 3.82 38.24 -16.83
CA LYS A 748 5.22 38.36 -17.31
C LYS A 748 5.35 38.39 -18.84
N ASP A 749 4.63 39.34 -19.44
CA ASP A 749 4.63 39.62 -20.89
C ASP A 749 4.05 38.55 -21.83
N LYS A 750 3.47 37.48 -21.29
CA LYS A 750 2.80 36.44 -22.08
C LYS A 750 1.32 36.33 -21.71
N TRP A 751 0.53 35.87 -22.67
CA TRP A 751 -0.90 35.60 -22.50
C TRP A 751 -1.15 34.13 -22.26
N TYR A 752 -2.11 33.87 -21.40
CA TYR A 752 -2.48 32.55 -20.92
C TYR A 752 -4.00 32.42 -20.87
N ILE A 753 -4.44 31.17 -20.85
CA ILE A 753 -5.80 30.78 -20.49
C ILE A 753 -5.71 29.84 -19.29
N CYS A 754 -6.48 30.10 -18.25
CA CYS A 754 -6.85 29.05 -17.30
C CYS A 754 -8.24 28.50 -17.66
N TYR A 755 -8.40 27.19 -17.59
CA TYR A 755 -9.65 26.49 -17.94
C TYR A 755 -9.75 25.18 -17.15
N HIS A 756 -10.92 24.55 -17.10
CA HIS A 756 -11.09 23.26 -16.41
C HIS A 756 -11.17 22.06 -17.37
N SER A 757 -10.98 20.86 -16.86
CA SER A 757 -11.28 19.60 -17.54
C SER A 757 -11.70 18.54 -16.52
N GLN A 758 -12.04 17.34 -16.98
CA GLN A 758 -12.32 16.18 -16.11
C GLN A 758 -11.12 15.22 -16.04
N TRP A 759 -9.89 15.72 -16.24
CA TRP A 759 -8.69 14.89 -16.34
C TRP A 759 -8.47 14.02 -15.10
N ILE A 760 -8.42 14.60 -13.89
CA ILE A 760 -8.12 13.82 -12.67
C ILE A 760 -9.09 12.66 -12.49
N GLN A 761 -10.41 12.90 -12.61
CA GLN A 761 -11.40 11.84 -12.43
C GLN A 761 -11.20 10.68 -13.43
N ASN A 762 -10.83 10.98 -14.67
CA ASN A 762 -10.56 9.97 -15.70
C ASN A 762 -9.35 9.10 -15.31
N GLN A 763 -8.30 9.71 -14.76
CA GLN A 763 -7.06 9.02 -14.42
C GLN A 763 -7.20 8.08 -13.21
N ILE A 764 -8.15 8.39 -12.32
CA ILE A 764 -8.41 7.59 -11.12
C ILE A 764 -9.68 6.72 -11.24
N GLY A 765 -10.31 6.67 -12.42
CA GLY A 765 -11.48 5.81 -12.67
C GLY A 765 -12.77 6.28 -11.99
N VAL A 766 -12.91 7.57 -11.75
CA VAL A 766 -14.13 8.18 -11.21
C VAL A 766 -14.95 8.80 -12.35
N GLU A 767 -16.26 8.55 -12.34
CA GLU A 767 -17.23 9.21 -13.21
C GLU A 767 -18.14 10.10 -12.37
N GLY A 768 -18.47 11.29 -12.88
CA GLY A 768 -19.38 12.20 -12.18
C GLY A 768 -19.29 13.68 -12.53
N GLY A 769 -18.33 14.11 -13.35
CA GLY A 769 -18.20 15.52 -13.74
C GLY A 769 -17.42 16.37 -12.73
N TYR A 770 -16.40 15.79 -12.09
CA TYR A 770 -15.50 16.46 -11.15
C TYR A 770 -14.31 17.06 -11.89
N ARG A 771 -14.10 18.36 -11.73
CA ARG A 771 -13.25 19.14 -12.63
C ARG A 771 -11.96 19.61 -11.97
N CYS A 772 -10.89 19.62 -12.73
CA CYS A 772 -9.57 20.12 -12.36
C CYS A 772 -9.12 21.22 -13.33
N SER A 773 -8.34 22.18 -12.85
CA SER A 773 -7.93 23.35 -13.64
C SER A 773 -6.56 23.20 -14.29
N HIS A 774 -6.39 23.86 -15.43
CA HIS A 774 -5.25 23.81 -16.32
C HIS A 774 -4.85 25.23 -16.73
N VAL A 775 -3.58 25.45 -17.07
CA VAL A 775 -3.07 26.68 -17.67
C VAL A 775 -2.30 26.35 -18.95
N ASP A 776 -2.64 27.02 -20.05
CA ASP A 776 -1.94 26.90 -21.34
C ASP A 776 -1.73 28.30 -21.96
N TYR A 777 -0.86 28.39 -22.97
CA TYR A 777 -0.59 29.63 -23.69
C TYR A 777 -1.79 30.09 -24.52
N ALA A 778 -2.04 31.39 -24.56
CA ALA A 778 -3.03 32.02 -25.43
C ALA A 778 -2.35 32.92 -26.47
N ASN A 779 -2.73 32.77 -27.74
CA ASN A 779 -2.24 33.59 -28.83
C ASN A 779 -3.05 34.89 -28.88
N VAL A 780 -2.43 36.02 -28.57
CA VAL A 780 -3.08 37.35 -28.51
C VAL A 780 -2.31 38.34 -29.37
N ASP A 781 -3.05 39.08 -30.21
CA ASP A 781 -2.54 40.24 -30.94
C ASP A 781 -2.93 41.50 -30.18
N GLU A 782 -2.02 42.00 -29.33
CA GLU A 782 -2.26 43.20 -28.54
C GLU A 782 -2.44 44.45 -29.39
N SER A 783 -1.80 44.50 -30.56
CA SER A 783 -1.88 45.64 -31.48
C SER A 783 -3.24 45.73 -32.16
N ALA A 784 -3.80 44.58 -32.54
CA ALA A 784 -5.16 44.49 -33.06
C ALA A 784 -6.22 44.52 -31.95
N GLY A 785 -5.83 44.28 -30.69
CA GLY A 785 -6.72 44.17 -29.55
C GLY A 785 -7.60 42.92 -29.63
N LYS A 786 -7.01 41.76 -29.95
CA LYS A 786 -7.73 40.50 -30.21
C LYS A 786 -7.07 39.28 -29.59
N ILE A 787 -7.89 38.34 -29.12
CA ILE A 787 -7.46 36.97 -28.83
C ILE A 787 -7.60 36.17 -30.13
N LEU A 788 -6.50 35.60 -30.62
CA LEU A 788 -6.47 34.86 -31.88
C LEU A 788 -6.92 33.42 -31.71
N GLY A 789 -6.57 32.80 -30.57
CA GLY A 789 -6.96 31.44 -30.20
C GLY A 789 -6.01 30.78 -29.21
N VAL A 790 -6.33 29.55 -28.84
CA VAL A 790 -5.52 28.64 -28.02
C VAL A 790 -5.35 27.35 -28.82
N ASP A 791 -4.10 26.92 -29.00
CA ASP A 791 -3.78 25.83 -29.93
C ASP A 791 -4.25 24.46 -29.41
N ALA A 792 -4.05 24.20 -28.12
CA ALA A 792 -4.49 23.00 -27.44
C ALA A 792 -4.59 23.20 -25.93
N GLY A 793 -5.51 22.46 -25.29
CA GLY A 793 -5.41 22.17 -23.87
C GLY A 793 -4.43 21.00 -23.65
N THR A 794 -3.47 21.14 -22.74
CA THR A 794 -2.40 20.15 -22.56
C THR A 794 -2.20 19.72 -21.11
N THR A 795 -1.61 18.53 -20.93
CA THR A 795 -1.08 18.09 -19.64
C THR A 795 0.34 18.62 -19.38
N LYS A 796 1.08 18.95 -20.44
CA LYS A 796 2.39 19.60 -20.31
C LYS A 796 2.26 20.95 -19.57
N GLY A 797 1.23 21.72 -19.90
CA GLY A 797 1.06 23.08 -19.42
C GLY A 797 2.12 24.03 -19.95
N VAL A 798 2.31 25.15 -19.26
CA VAL A 798 3.25 26.22 -19.63
C VAL A 798 4.60 26.02 -18.99
N ASP A 799 5.66 26.56 -19.59
CA ASP A 799 7.00 26.48 -19.01
C ASP A 799 7.11 27.41 -17.78
N GLN A 800 7.96 27.04 -16.83
CA GLN A 800 8.24 27.87 -15.66
C GLN A 800 8.83 29.22 -16.10
N VAL A 801 8.24 30.33 -15.65
CA VAL A 801 8.64 31.67 -16.11
C VAL A 801 9.72 32.34 -15.25
N THR A 802 9.96 31.83 -14.04
CA THR A 802 11.09 32.25 -13.18
C THR A 802 11.45 31.13 -12.21
N SER A 803 12.71 31.04 -11.80
CA SER A 803 13.13 30.11 -10.76
C SER A 803 12.59 30.51 -9.38
N VAL A 804 12.38 29.51 -8.53
CA VAL A 804 12.03 29.69 -7.11
C VAL A 804 13.28 30.03 -6.32
N ASP A 805 13.28 31.15 -5.62
CA ASP A 805 14.38 31.59 -4.75
C ASP A 805 14.25 30.94 -3.36
N ALA A 806 15.00 29.87 -3.14
CA ALA A 806 14.99 29.10 -1.88
C ALA A 806 15.68 29.80 -0.71
N THR A 807 16.23 31.00 -0.89
CA THR A 807 16.70 31.83 0.23
C THR A 807 15.56 32.52 0.97
N LYS A 808 14.37 32.58 0.35
CA LYS A 808 13.14 33.10 0.95
C LYS A 808 12.40 32.00 1.70
N ASN A 809 11.57 32.40 2.66
CA ASN A 809 10.64 31.46 3.31
C ASN A 809 9.56 31.04 2.33
N ILE A 810 9.52 29.75 2.02
CA ILE A 810 8.57 29.14 1.09
C ILE A 810 7.61 28.28 1.91
N GLN A 811 6.32 28.38 1.61
CA GLN A 811 5.30 27.52 2.23
C GLN A 811 5.44 26.10 1.69
N ALA A 812 5.30 25.08 2.53
CA ALA A 812 5.42 23.69 2.12
C ALA A 812 4.33 23.29 1.12
N GLU A 813 3.14 23.90 1.23
CA GLU A 813 2.05 23.78 0.27
C GLU A 813 2.27 24.55 -1.04
N CYS A 814 3.47 25.10 -1.25
CA CYS A 814 3.94 25.58 -2.55
C CYS A 814 4.70 24.47 -3.26
N PHE A 815 4.03 23.75 -4.16
CA PHE A 815 4.65 22.66 -4.92
C PHE A 815 4.07 22.54 -6.34
N ALA A 816 4.82 21.91 -7.23
CA ALA A 816 4.38 21.55 -8.58
C ALA A 816 3.79 20.13 -8.62
N TRP A 817 4.38 19.23 -7.83
CA TRP A 817 4.07 17.80 -7.80
C TRP A 817 3.98 17.28 -6.37
N GLN A 818 3.19 16.23 -6.18
CA GLN A 818 3.07 15.56 -4.89
C GLN A 818 2.75 14.08 -5.07
N ASN A 819 3.02 13.32 -4.02
CA ASN A 819 2.53 11.95 -3.89
C ASN A 819 2.22 11.64 -2.42
N GLY A 820 1.01 11.13 -2.15
CA GLY A 820 0.62 10.63 -0.84
C GLY A 820 0.49 11.70 0.25
N VAL A 821 0.35 12.98 -0.12
CA VAL A 821 0.18 14.08 0.85
C VAL A 821 -1.25 14.60 0.90
N GLU A 822 -1.59 15.21 2.03
CA GLU A 822 -2.79 16.01 2.22
C GLU A 822 -2.41 17.44 2.59
N VAL A 823 -3.13 18.45 2.11
CA VAL A 823 -2.89 19.86 2.47
C VAL A 823 -4.01 20.32 3.40
N LYS A 824 -3.71 20.79 4.61
CA LYS A 824 -4.70 21.12 5.66
C LYS A 824 -4.44 22.48 6.29
N TYR A 825 -5.50 23.11 6.81
CA TYR A 825 -5.38 24.34 7.60
C TYR A 825 -4.57 24.12 8.87
N VAL A 826 -3.70 25.07 9.19
CA VAL A 826 -3.01 25.16 10.48
C VAL A 826 -3.71 26.17 11.38
N GLY A 827 -4.30 25.67 12.47
CA GLY A 827 -5.04 26.51 13.42
C GLY A 827 -6.29 27.16 12.81
N LYS A 828 -6.60 28.40 13.20
CA LYS A 828 -7.74 29.19 12.69
C LYS A 828 -7.34 30.24 11.64
N SER A 829 -6.19 30.05 10.98
CA SER A 829 -5.60 31.02 10.05
C SER A 829 -5.80 30.60 8.59
N THR A 830 -5.40 31.45 7.64
CA THR A 830 -5.32 31.11 6.19
C THR A 830 -4.07 30.29 5.84
N ASN A 831 -3.26 29.91 6.84
CA ASN A 831 -2.05 29.12 6.67
C ASN A 831 -2.40 27.65 6.44
N MET A 832 -1.74 27.00 5.50
CA MET A 832 -1.88 25.57 5.27
C MET A 832 -0.60 24.84 5.71
N ALA A 833 -0.64 23.52 5.74
CA ALA A 833 0.52 22.66 5.89
C ALA A 833 0.30 21.36 5.11
N VAL A 834 1.39 20.78 4.66
CA VAL A 834 1.43 19.48 3.99
C VAL A 834 1.57 18.40 5.06
N SER A 835 0.64 17.47 5.10
CA SER A 835 0.70 16.28 5.95
C SER A 835 1.04 15.07 5.09
N GLY A 836 1.91 14.19 5.58
CA GLY A 836 2.23 12.94 4.89
C GLY A 836 2.86 11.92 5.80
N LYS A 837 2.83 10.66 5.35
CA LYS A 837 3.46 9.51 6.00
C LYS A 837 4.77 9.15 5.31
N SER A 838 5.49 8.15 5.83
CA SER A 838 6.69 7.60 5.18
C SER A 838 6.43 7.31 3.70
N GLY A 839 7.30 7.82 2.83
CA GLY A 839 7.21 7.68 1.37
C GLY A 839 6.37 8.73 0.66
N ALA A 840 5.59 9.54 1.39
CA ALA A 840 4.96 10.72 0.84
C ALA A 840 6.01 11.79 0.51
N TRP A 841 5.74 12.60 -0.52
CA TRP A 841 6.66 13.66 -0.92
C TRP A 841 5.97 14.80 -1.65
N ILE A 842 6.60 15.97 -1.64
CA ILE A 842 6.29 17.12 -2.51
C ILE A 842 7.51 17.49 -3.35
N GLY A 843 7.27 18.02 -4.56
CA GLY A 843 8.31 18.40 -5.52
C GLY A 843 8.06 19.78 -6.10
N LEU A 844 9.13 20.58 -6.21
CA LEU A 844 9.15 21.90 -6.80
C LEU A 844 9.97 21.91 -8.09
N CYS A 845 9.50 22.65 -9.08
CA CYS A 845 10.21 22.89 -10.34
C CYS A 845 11.22 24.04 -10.19
N GLY A 846 12.43 23.87 -10.71
CA GLY A 846 13.41 24.95 -10.93
C GLY A 846 13.71 25.86 -9.73
N VAL A 847 14.09 25.25 -8.61
CA VAL A 847 14.55 25.93 -7.40
C VAL A 847 16.02 26.37 -7.51
N GLN A 848 16.36 27.55 -7.00
CA GLN A 848 17.71 28.07 -6.95
C GLN A 848 18.02 28.66 -5.56
N ALA A 849 19.22 28.36 -5.04
CA ALA A 849 19.77 28.98 -3.82
C ALA A 849 21.29 28.96 -3.90
N LYS A 850 21.91 30.12 -4.10
CA LYS A 850 23.36 30.23 -4.27
C LYS A 850 24.04 30.58 -2.95
N GLY A 851 25.15 29.92 -2.65
CA GLY A 851 25.97 30.22 -1.48
C GLY A 851 25.35 29.82 -0.14
N VAL A 852 24.41 28.89 -0.14
CA VAL A 852 23.76 28.34 1.06
C VAL A 852 24.44 27.03 1.49
N ASN A 853 24.43 26.74 2.79
CA ASN A 853 24.96 25.50 3.36
C ASN A 853 24.05 24.90 4.45
N LYS A 854 22.91 25.53 4.75
CA LYS A 854 21.91 25.05 5.70
C LYS A 854 20.54 25.01 5.05
N PHE A 855 19.73 24.07 5.49
CA PHE A 855 18.29 24.02 5.28
C PHE A 855 17.59 24.08 6.62
N LYS A 856 16.44 24.75 6.67
CA LYS A 856 15.53 24.69 7.81
C LYS A 856 14.09 24.55 7.38
N ALA A 857 13.31 23.90 8.22
CA ALA A 857 11.90 23.68 8.02
C ALA A 857 11.12 23.76 9.32
N ARG A 858 9.89 24.25 9.24
CA ARG A 858 8.93 24.26 10.33
C ARG A 858 8.02 23.04 10.21
N VAL A 859 8.11 22.13 11.19
CA VAL A 859 7.50 20.79 11.13
C VAL A 859 6.85 20.43 12.46
N SER A 860 5.75 19.69 12.42
CA SER A 860 5.19 19.01 13.58
C SER A 860 5.09 17.50 13.34
N ALA A 861 5.56 16.70 14.30
CA ALA A 861 5.53 15.24 14.21
C ALA A 861 5.43 14.65 15.62
N SER A 862 4.31 13.99 15.94
CA SER A 862 4.05 13.50 17.30
C SER A 862 4.99 12.38 17.75
N CYS A 863 5.60 11.66 16.80
CA CYS A 863 6.56 10.58 17.06
C CYS A 863 7.91 10.85 16.39
N GLY A 864 8.14 12.09 15.94
CA GLY A 864 9.30 12.49 15.16
C GLY A 864 9.32 11.86 13.76
N GLY A 865 10.42 12.05 13.04
CA GLY A 865 10.52 11.68 11.63
C GLY A 865 11.73 12.31 10.95
N ALA A 866 11.79 12.24 9.62
CA ALA A 866 12.81 12.93 8.85
C ALA A 866 12.29 13.47 7.52
N ILE A 867 13.00 14.44 6.95
CA ILE A 867 12.81 14.88 5.56
C ILE A 867 14.11 14.68 4.79
N ARG A 868 14.06 13.88 3.72
CA ARG A 868 15.14 13.78 2.71
C ARG A 868 14.96 14.88 1.69
N ILE A 869 16.04 15.64 1.45
CA ILE A 869 16.08 16.75 0.50
C ILE A 869 16.87 16.28 -0.72
N SER A 870 16.23 16.23 -1.89
CA SER A 870 16.84 15.66 -3.09
C SER A 870 16.58 16.49 -4.33
N THR A 871 17.46 16.38 -5.32
CA THR A 871 17.35 17.11 -6.59
C THR A 871 16.90 16.22 -7.74
N GLY A 872 16.20 16.78 -8.73
CA GLY A 872 15.79 16.12 -9.97
C GLY A 872 14.64 15.12 -9.83
N SER A 873 14.62 14.30 -8.77
CA SER A 873 13.52 13.40 -8.45
C SER A 873 13.45 13.13 -6.94
N ALA A 874 12.34 12.55 -6.49
CA ALA A 874 12.18 12.14 -5.10
C ALA A 874 13.25 11.13 -4.66
N ASN A 875 13.79 10.32 -5.59
CA ASN A 875 14.90 9.37 -5.40
C ASN A 875 16.27 9.93 -5.86
N GLY A 876 16.31 11.18 -6.30
CA GLY A 876 17.49 11.77 -6.91
C GLY A 876 18.59 12.12 -5.91
N PRO A 877 19.64 12.84 -6.34
CA PRO A 877 20.82 13.10 -5.53
C PRO A 877 20.46 13.88 -4.27
N VAL A 878 20.99 13.43 -3.12
CA VAL A 878 20.70 14.01 -1.80
C VAL A 878 21.49 15.30 -1.59
N LEU A 879 20.78 16.32 -1.12
CA LEU A 879 21.38 17.57 -0.61
C LEU A 879 21.50 17.57 0.90
N GLY A 880 20.60 16.89 1.63
CA GLY A 880 20.68 16.78 3.09
C GLY A 880 19.51 15.98 3.67
N TYR A 881 19.62 15.67 4.96
CA TYR A 881 18.58 15.02 5.75
C TYR A 881 18.23 15.88 6.95
N LEU A 882 16.95 16.21 7.09
CA LEU A 882 16.43 16.91 8.26
C LEU A 882 15.95 15.88 9.29
N ASN A 883 16.61 15.80 10.44
CA ASN A 883 16.08 15.06 11.59
C ASN A 883 14.95 15.87 12.24
N ILE A 884 13.85 15.21 12.58
CA ILE A 884 12.71 15.81 13.27
C ILE A 884 12.48 15.02 14.56
N GLU A 885 12.67 15.69 15.68
CA GLU A 885 12.37 15.17 17.00
C GLU A 885 10.86 15.29 17.28
N ALA A 886 10.35 14.39 18.10
CA ALA A 886 8.94 14.30 18.46
C ALA A 886 8.51 15.58 19.17
N ASN A 887 7.43 16.18 18.68
CA ASN A 887 6.90 17.43 19.18
C ASN A 887 5.36 17.43 19.15
N SER A 888 4.77 18.36 19.89
CA SER A 888 3.30 18.52 19.97
C SER A 888 2.78 19.73 19.19
N SER A 889 3.69 20.51 18.59
CA SER A 889 3.39 21.72 17.84
C SER A 889 4.48 22.00 16.80
N PHE A 890 4.20 22.87 15.83
CA PHE A 890 5.16 23.25 14.81
C PHE A 890 6.43 23.91 15.39
N GLU A 891 7.56 23.25 15.20
CA GLU A 891 8.89 23.68 15.62
C GLU A 891 9.84 23.78 14.43
N GLU A 892 10.91 24.56 14.56
CA GLU A 892 11.92 24.73 13.51
C GLU A 892 13.05 23.72 13.70
N PHE A 893 13.33 22.94 12.65
CA PHE A 893 14.45 22.01 12.58
C PHE A 893 15.41 22.49 11.49
N SER A 894 16.70 22.16 11.61
CA SER A 894 17.69 22.48 10.58
C SER A 894 18.71 21.37 10.36
N CYS A 895 19.29 21.34 9.15
CA CYS A 895 20.37 20.43 8.77
C CYS A 895 21.36 21.12 7.82
N ASP A 896 22.52 20.51 7.69
CA ASP A 896 23.54 20.90 6.73
C ASP A 896 23.15 20.49 5.30
N LEU A 897 23.69 21.22 4.32
CA LEU A 897 23.57 20.92 2.89
C LEU A 897 24.92 20.53 2.29
N ALA A 898 24.90 19.51 1.44
CA ALA A 898 26.09 18.94 0.80
C ALA A 898 26.67 19.91 -0.24
N SER A 899 25.80 20.72 -0.84
CA SER A 899 26.14 21.75 -1.81
C SER A 899 25.00 22.75 -1.95
N ASP A 900 25.30 23.92 -2.53
CA ASP A 900 24.29 24.89 -2.92
C ASP A 900 23.52 24.45 -4.21
N ILE A 901 22.50 25.20 -4.58
CA ILE A 901 21.76 25.05 -5.84
C ILE A 901 22.06 26.28 -6.70
N SER A 902 23.30 26.39 -7.16
CA SER A 902 23.79 27.53 -7.95
C SER A 902 23.10 27.70 -9.31
N THR A 903 22.58 26.62 -9.90
CA THR A 903 21.72 26.63 -11.09
C THR A 903 20.34 26.07 -10.76
N PRO A 904 19.25 26.54 -11.39
CA PRO A 904 17.91 26.01 -11.13
C PRO A 904 17.83 24.48 -11.26
N LYS A 905 17.28 23.81 -10.25
CA LYS A 905 17.05 22.36 -10.21
C LYS A 905 15.69 22.05 -9.58
N ASP A 906 15.06 20.98 -10.02
CA ASP A 906 13.88 20.47 -9.33
C ASP A 906 14.28 19.94 -7.95
N LEU A 907 13.48 20.24 -6.93
CA LEU A 907 13.77 19.92 -5.53
C LEU A 907 12.61 19.09 -4.95
N PHE A 908 12.94 18.03 -4.22
CA PHE A 908 11.98 17.10 -3.63
C PHE A 908 12.21 16.97 -2.14
N PHE A 909 11.10 16.92 -1.39
CA PHE A 909 11.08 16.67 0.05
C PHE A 909 10.31 15.37 0.31
N THR A 910 11.03 14.34 0.72
CA THR A 910 10.49 13.01 0.98
C THR A 910 10.42 12.77 2.48
N PHE A 911 9.29 12.25 2.95
CA PHE A 911 9.00 12.13 4.37
C PHE A 911 9.29 10.73 4.91
N SER A 912 9.75 10.68 6.15
CA SER A 912 9.78 9.51 7.02
C SER A 912 9.03 9.82 8.32
N GLY A 913 8.21 8.89 8.77
CA GLY A 913 7.25 9.10 9.86
C GLY A 913 5.99 9.81 9.39
N GLU A 914 5.07 10.07 10.32
CA GLU A 914 3.89 10.89 10.08
C GLU A 914 4.18 12.32 10.53
N LEU A 915 4.22 13.26 9.57
CA LEU A 915 4.61 14.64 9.83
C LEU A 915 3.67 15.64 9.14
N GLN A 916 3.63 16.84 9.70
CA GLN A 916 3.06 18.05 9.10
C GLN A 916 4.18 19.05 8.83
N PHE A 917 4.33 19.47 7.59
CA PHE A 917 5.36 20.37 7.09
C PHE A 917 4.71 21.70 6.66
N ASP A 918 5.16 22.81 7.24
CA ASP A 918 4.54 24.14 7.10
C ASP A 918 5.34 25.07 6.20
N SER A 919 6.63 25.25 6.46
CA SER A 919 7.47 26.16 5.66
C SER A 919 8.94 25.80 5.73
N TRP A 920 9.72 26.30 4.77
CA TRP A 920 11.15 26.04 4.68
C TRP A 920 11.93 27.16 3.98
N ASN A 921 13.24 27.21 4.23
CA ASN A 921 14.19 27.96 3.42
C ASN A 921 15.61 27.37 3.55
N MET A 922 16.47 27.77 2.62
CA MET A 922 17.91 27.55 2.68
C MET A 922 18.63 28.84 3.07
N TYR A 923 19.75 28.72 3.77
CA TYR A 923 20.51 29.88 4.23
C TYR A 923 22.00 29.54 4.40
N TYR A 924 22.79 30.57 4.62
CA TYR A 924 24.20 30.44 4.95
C TYR A 924 24.40 30.62 6.46
N GLU A 925 25.19 29.73 7.05
CA GLU A 925 25.70 29.84 8.42
C GLU A 925 27.21 29.60 8.41
N GLU A 926 27.98 30.46 9.08
CA GLU A 926 29.43 30.28 9.21
C GLU A 926 29.73 29.04 10.04
N SER A 927 30.46 28.07 9.49
CA SER A 927 30.82 26.86 10.22
C SER A 927 31.90 27.15 11.27
N THR A 928 31.63 26.81 12.53
CA THR A 928 32.67 26.59 13.54
C THR A 928 33.18 25.17 13.38
N GLY A 929 34.17 25.01 12.49
CA GLY A 929 34.51 23.73 11.88
C GLY A 929 34.90 22.58 12.81
N THR A 930 34.79 21.37 12.25
CA THR A 930 35.68 20.25 12.53
C THR A 930 36.37 19.87 11.23
N GLU A 931 37.71 19.81 11.30
CA GLU A 931 38.59 19.44 10.20
C GLU A 931 38.36 17.97 9.75
N PRO A 932 38.49 17.66 8.45
CA PRO A 932 38.47 16.28 7.97
C PRO A 932 39.68 15.50 8.48
N VAL A 933 39.44 14.25 8.88
CA VAL A 933 40.45 13.33 9.39
C VAL A 933 41.48 13.00 8.30
N GLU A 934 42.77 13.11 8.62
CA GLU A 934 43.89 12.81 7.72
C GLU A 934 43.90 11.36 7.21
N ALA A 935 44.31 11.19 5.96
CA ALA A 935 44.39 9.91 5.26
C ALA A 935 45.55 9.03 5.76
N VAL A 936 45.27 7.74 5.99
CA VAL A 936 46.29 6.69 6.13
C VAL A 936 45.86 5.44 5.35
N ALA A 937 46.80 4.86 4.59
CA ALA A 937 46.53 3.89 3.54
C ALA A 937 46.05 2.51 4.03
N SER A 938 44.89 2.08 3.51
CA SER A 938 44.66 0.76 2.85
C SER A 938 43.27 0.66 2.17
N LEU A 939 42.51 1.75 2.04
CA LEU A 939 41.25 1.84 1.28
C LEU A 939 41.54 2.55 -0.05
N MET A 940 41.10 2.00 -1.18
CA MET A 940 41.38 2.53 -2.53
C MET A 940 40.10 2.78 -3.31
N VAL A 941 40.09 3.82 -4.13
CA VAL A 941 39.00 4.14 -5.07
C VAL A 941 39.54 4.30 -6.49
N GLY A 942 38.93 3.63 -7.46
CA GLY A 942 39.35 3.67 -8.86
C GLY A 942 38.22 3.33 -9.83
N PRO A 943 38.09 4.01 -10.99
CA PRO A 943 38.85 5.18 -11.42
C PRO A 943 38.60 6.41 -10.52
N ASN A 944 39.60 7.28 -10.38
CA ASN A 944 39.51 8.54 -9.63
C ASN A 944 40.47 9.57 -10.27
N PRO A 945 39.96 10.56 -11.04
CA PRO A 945 38.56 10.98 -11.09
C PRO A 945 37.61 9.96 -11.72
N VAL A 946 36.35 9.96 -11.26
CA VAL A 946 35.29 9.05 -11.70
C VAL A 946 34.19 9.81 -12.45
N LYS A 947 33.60 9.18 -13.47
CA LYS A 947 32.38 9.65 -14.12
C LYS A 947 31.14 8.93 -13.63
N ASP A 948 31.07 7.61 -13.78
CA ASP A 948 29.82 6.88 -13.59
C ASP A 948 29.89 5.82 -12.47
N VAL A 949 30.99 5.07 -12.42
CA VAL A 949 31.16 3.95 -11.47
C VAL A 949 32.57 4.00 -10.89
N VAL A 950 32.68 3.93 -9.56
CA VAL A 950 33.94 3.81 -8.83
C VAL A 950 33.99 2.45 -8.15
N THR A 951 35.11 1.75 -8.28
CA THR A 951 35.42 0.58 -7.46
C THR A 951 36.08 1.04 -6.16
N VAL A 952 35.45 0.76 -5.03
CA VAL A 952 36.02 0.88 -3.69
C VAL A 952 36.65 -0.47 -3.34
N SER A 953 37.92 -0.51 -2.96
CA SER A 953 38.67 -1.75 -2.70
C SER A 953 39.51 -1.65 -1.43
N GLY A 954 39.89 -2.82 -0.87
CA GLY A 954 40.52 -2.89 0.45
C GLY A 954 39.50 -2.91 1.59
N LEU A 955 38.32 -3.44 1.30
CA LEU A 955 37.21 -3.65 2.23
C LEU A 955 37.31 -5.06 2.84
N ASN A 956 36.58 -5.29 3.92
CA ASN A 956 36.18 -6.65 4.33
C ASN A 956 34.68 -6.80 4.13
N GLU A 957 34.21 -8.02 3.89
CA GLU A 957 32.78 -8.32 3.94
C GLU A 957 32.21 -7.86 5.30
N GLY A 958 31.15 -7.04 5.27
CA GLY A 958 30.57 -6.42 6.45
C GLY A 958 31.06 -5.00 6.77
N ASP A 959 32.13 -4.51 6.12
CA ASP A 959 32.60 -3.12 6.30
C ASP A 959 31.49 -2.13 5.90
N PHE A 960 31.13 -1.22 6.81
CA PHE A 960 30.17 -0.15 6.53
C PHE A 960 30.88 1.01 5.83
N VAL A 961 30.55 1.23 4.54
CA VAL A 961 31.19 2.23 3.69
C VAL A 961 30.26 3.41 3.44
N THR A 962 30.72 4.63 3.72
CA THR A 962 30.05 5.89 3.38
C THR A 962 30.80 6.61 2.27
N ILE A 963 30.06 7.34 1.43
CA ILE A 963 30.59 8.40 0.58
C ILE A 963 30.04 9.71 1.13
N THR A 964 30.93 10.60 1.50
CA THR A 964 30.62 11.83 2.23
C THR A 964 31.04 13.05 1.42
N SER A 965 30.22 14.09 1.38
CA SER A 965 30.57 15.38 0.77
C SER A 965 31.67 16.10 1.56
N THR A 966 32.22 17.19 1.02
CA THR A 966 33.19 18.04 1.76
C THR A 966 32.61 18.69 3.02
N SER A 967 31.28 18.79 3.11
CA SER A 967 30.58 19.33 4.27
C SER A 967 30.31 18.26 5.35
N GLY A 968 30.81 17.04 5.19
CA GLY A 968 30.57 15.95 6.13
C GLY A 968 29.28 15.16 5.89
N ILE A 969 28.52 15.49 4.83
CA ILE A 969 27.23 14.84 4.55
C ILE A 969 27.38 13.49 3.87
N VAL A 970 26.86 12.41 4.46
CA VAL A 970 26.75 11.08 3.83
C VAL A 970 25.78 11.14 2.65
N VAL A 971 26.31 11.05 1.43
CA VAL A 971 25.53 11.08 0.18
C VAL A 971 25.25 9.68 -0.39
N LYS A 972 26.06 8.68 0.00
CA LYS A 972 25.81 7.26 -0.21
C LYS A 972 26.33 6.48 0.99
N ALA A 973 25.69 5.37 1.31
CA ALA A 973 26.23 4.39 2.22
C ALA A 973 25.87 2.99 1.73
N PHE A 974 26.75 2.03 1.99
CA PHE A 974 26.55 0.62 1.67
C PHE A 974 27.41 -0.24 2.59
N VAL A 975 27.09 -1.53 2.68
CA VAL A 975 27.97 -2.49 3.34
C VAL A 975 28.67 -3.31 2.28
N ALA A 976 29.98 -3.49 2.42
CA ALA A 976 30.77 -4.28 1.49
C ALA A 976 30.35 -5.75 1.53
N GLU A 977 30.04 -6.33 0.37
CA GLU A 977 29.74 -7.76 0.20
C GLU A 977 31.00 -8.60 -0.05
N SER A 978 32.12 -7.95 -0.35
CA SER A 978 33.41 -8.58 -0.59
C SER A 978 34.55 -7.61 -0.29
N ASP A 979 35.78 -7.93 -0.68
CA ASP A 979 36.95 -7.06 -0.52
C ASP A 979 36.97 -5.84 -1.46
N ALA A 980 36.00 -5.76 -2.39
CA ALA A 980 35.73 -4.61 -3.22
C ALA A 980 34.22 -4.42 -3.50
N ALA A 981 33.82 -3.20 -3.83
CA ALA A 981 32.46 -2.84 -4.22
C ALA A 981 32.47 -1.85 -5.39
N GLU A 982 31.67 -2.12 -6.42
CA GLU A 982 31.40 -1.15 -7.47
C GLU A 982 30.24 -0.24 -7.05
N VAL A 983 30.50 1.06 -7.00
CA VAL A 983 29.54 2.06 -6.57
C VAL A 983 29.21 2.95 -7.75
N VAL A 984 27.94 2.94 -8.16
CA VAL A 984 27.42 3.90 -9.13
C VAL A 984 27.37 5.28 -8.46
N VAL A 985 28.09 6.23 -9.05
CA VAL A 985 28.24 7.61 -8.59
C VAL A 985 27.85 8.62 -9.67
N SER A 986 27.28 8.17 -10.79
CA SER A 986 26.77 9.02 -11.87
C SER A 986 25.69 10.00 -11.40
N ASP A 987 25.03 9.69 -10.28
CA ASP A 987 24.05 10.53 -9.60
C ASP A 987 24.68 11.61 -8.72
N LEU A 988 25.94 11.49 -8.32
CA LEU A 988 26.62 12.54 -7.54
C LEU A 988 26.93 13.76 -8.41
N ALA A 989 26.82 14.95 -7.83
CA ALA A 989 27.23 16.18 -8.49
C ALA A 989 28.74 16.20 -8.74
N THR A 990 29.20 16.89 -9.79
CA THR A 990 30.63 17.15 -10.00
C THR A 990 31.22 17.80 -8.76
N GLY A 991 32.28 17.21 -8.19
CA GLY A 991 32.79 17.66 -6.90
C GLY A 991 33.76 16.70 -6.22
N VAL A 992 34.13 17.04 -4.98
CA VAL A 992 34.98 16.23 -4.13
C VAL A 992 34.13 15.53 -3.07
N TYR A 993 34.38 14.24 -2.89
CA TYR A 993 33.76 13.39 -1.89
C TYR A 993 34.85 12.60 -1.13
N PHE A 994 34.44 11.93 -0.07
CA PHE A 994 35.30 11.12 0.78
C PHE A 994 34.64 9.76 1.00
N VAL A 995 35.28 8.68 0.59
CA VAL A 995 34.82 7.32 0.85
C VAL A 995 35.43 6.85 2.15
N SER A 996 34.63 6.39 3.12
CA SER A 996 35.09 5.94 4.43
C SER A 996 34.51 4.58 4.78
N ASN A 997 35.26 3.66 5.42
CA ASN A 997 34.73 2.39 5.92
C ASN A 997 34.60 2.34 7.46
N GLY A 998 34.49 3.52 8.11
CA GLY A 998 34.48 3.66 9.57
C GLY A 998 35.86 3.64 10.22
N ALA A 999 36.83 2.93 9.62
CA ALA A 999 38.22 2.92 10.10
C ALA A 999 39.15 3.82 9.27
N LYS A 1000 38.87 4.02 7.98
CA LYS A 1000 39.75 4.68 7.02
C LYS A 1000 38.95 5.54 6.05
N THR A 1001 39.56 6.58 5.49
CA THR A 1001 38.91 7.49 4.54
C THR A 1001 39.82 7.81 3.35
N VAL A 1002 39.26 7.85 2.13
CA VAL A 1002 39.95 8.17 0.88
C VAL A 1002 39.16 9.18 0.04
N LYS A 1003 39.85 10.13 -0.59
CA LYS A 1003 39.24 11.16 -1.43
C LYS A 1003 38.74 10.57 -2.77
N LEU A 1004 37.52 10.92 -3.16
CA LEU A 1004 36.92 10.64 -4.47
C LEU A 1004 36.63 11.95 -5.21
N VAL A 1005 36.97 12.03 -6.49
CA VAL A 1005 36.70 13.19 -7.35
C VAL A 1005 35.71 12.78 -8.43
N LYS A 1006 34.51 13.35 -8.41
CA LYS A 1006 33.46 13.15 -9.42
C LYS A 1006 33.59 14.22 -10.51
N GLU A 1007 33.78 13.79 -11.76
CA GLU A 1007 33.79 14.66 -12.96
C GLU A 1007 32.38 15.02 -13.43
#